data_AF-A0A527UZV3-F1
#
_entry.id   AF-A0A527UZV3-F1
#
_cell.length_a   1.000
_cell.length_b   1.000
_cell.length_c   1.000
_cell.angle_alpha   90.00
_cell.angle_beta   90.00
_cell.angle_gamma   90.00
#
_symmetry.space_group_name_H-M   'P 1'
#
loop_
_entity.id
_entity.type
_entity.pdbx_description
1 polymer ?
#
loop_
_entity_poly.entity_id
_entity_poly.type
_entity_poly.pdbx_seq_one_letter_code
_entity_poly.pdbx_strand_id
1 'polypeptide(L)'
;MSALSVPVGITAVRVNGYSTAGDGGGALYAKVAVQPSHAGKFQSADGAWWEIREKLIRPQMLGALGVGDDRPALLLFLSRLGNGIDGIIDLDHTISAELTISGKSNFRLSGLGTIKIANGTAVATGFGGILISGCTDFVLEDFTVDGNRANRVPAETTTHLVNIRSCSDFTIQRVKAINGTTDGFYFASSTPATKSTHSHDFAVIDCIADNNFRQGMSIVQGYNWRIEGGRYVNTNGTAPQAGIDLESNSGNPDHSIENGALVDVHFENNSGYGLQVSSESKPRNISVVRPRFIDNTLGAVTWGGYSGGKLIDAYISGGDDDLTRGVIDVGASPDVGHLQIIRPVFRNMTFGTGHYLIYVHSASAGNVHVDGLDVDTCFAVATINGDNCSMTNVNIRGITSNGGIQNSSTSDNLRIEGGVISGFVGAAVYMQGTNPIVRGLILNEPASNDSNGCIRIAAGSGARVERNVIRRAASAAGHGIRADVSFLSICDNIVEGFTGNALMLNGAAATEAVGIRRGNILNGVRDLQATATVDPVSLAPGQRTATATIAVAGAVLGDIAQASFSLNLGPIELVSWVSATNTVSYYFENPSAILSGSVTYDAPSIAAGAEVTTTVTVTGASLGDAVLGMSDGVDQAGLTISGYVSAANTVTAVVRNGSAAPVDLATATLRAVVLPVTATDVGSGTLKVRAEK
;
A
#
# COMPACT_ATOMS: atom_id res chain seq x y z
N MET A 1 6.29 57.65 43.98
CA MET A 1 5.77 56.93 45.17
C MET A 1 6.48 57.27 46.47
N SER A 2 7.78 57.59 46.48
CA SER A 2 8.52 57.99 47.71
C SER A 2 7.99 59.24 48.42
N ALA A 3 7.24 60.10 47.73
CA ALA A 3 6.57 61.27 48.30
C ALA A 3 5.14 60.97 48.82
N LEU A 4 4.63 59.74 48.66
CA LEU A 4 3.27 59.37 49.06
C LEU A 4 3.21 59.14 50.58
N SER A 5 2.35 59.87 51.28
CA SER A 5 2.01 59.61 52.69
C SER A 5 0.77 58.71 52.75
N VAL A 6 0.88 57.55 53.40
CA VAL A 6 -0.23 56.60 53.56
C VAL A 6 -0.57 56.51 55.07
N PRO A 7 -1.84 56.69 55.48
CA PRO A 7 -2.22 56.60 56.89
C PRO A 7 -1.83 55.25 57.52
N VAL A 8 -1.37 55.27 58.78
CA VAL A 8 -0.73 54.14 59.48
C VAL A 8 -1.57 52.85 59.52
N GLY A 9 -2.90 52.96 59.51
CA GLY A 9 -3.82 51.82 59.54
C GLY A 9 -4.12 51.16 58.18
N ILE A 10 -3.61 51.70 57.07
CA ILE A 10 -3.83 51.14 55.74
C ILE A 10 -2.87 49.97 55.50
N THR A 11 -3.43 48.81 55.14
CA THR A 11 -2.67 47.58 54.87
C THR A 11 -2.58 47.24 53.39
N ALA A 12 -3.36 47.91 52.52
CA ALA A 12 -3.28 47.77 51.08
C ALA A 12 -3.66 49.08 50.37
N VAL A 13 -3.05 49.33 49.22
CA VAL A 13 -3.33 50.48 48.36
C VAL A 13 -3.48 50.04 46.90
N ARG A 14 -4.42 50.62 46.17
CA ARG A 14 -4.53 50.44 44.72
C ARG A 14 -4.01 51.70 44.01
N VAL A 15 -3.13 51.51 43.03
CA VAL A 15 -2.63 52.59 42.17
C VAL A 15 -3.34 52.54 40.81
N ASN A 16 -3.50 53.70 40.18
CA ASN A 16 -4.20 53.83 38.90
C ASN A 16 -3.28 53.71 37.67
N GLY A 17 -1.97 53.54 37.89
CA GLY A 17 -0.94 53.43 36.88
C GLY A 17 0.44 53.27 37.51
N TYR A 18 1.45 52.99 36.69
CA TYR A 18 2.83 52.85 37.14
C TYR A 18 3.56 54.20 37.16
N SER A 19 3.59 54.87 36.01
CA SER A 19 4.18 56.20 35.81
C SER A 19 3.10 57.29 35.80
N THR A 20 2.00 57.05 35.08
CA THR A 20 0.88 57.99 34.95
C THR A 20 -0.44 57.25 35.11
N ALA A 21 -1.47 57.92 35.65
CA ALA A 21 -2.79 57.29 35.77
C ALA A 21 -3.31 56.90 34.38
N GLY A 22 -3.74 55.64 34.23
CA GLY A 22 -4.27 55.12 32.97
C GLY A 22 -3.24 54.50 32.02
N ASP A 23 -1.96 54.41 32.38
CA ASP A 23 -0.91 53.75 31.57
C ASP A 23 -1.00 52.21 31.53
N GLY A 24 -2.06 51.63 32.10
CA GLY A 24 -2.24 50.18 32.22
C GLY A 24 -1.44 49.53 33.36
N GLY A 25 -0.59 50.28 34.06
CA GLY A 25 0.23 49.82 35.18
C GLY A 25 -0.45 49.84 36.55
N GLY A 26 -1.77 50.06 36.60
CA GLY A 26 -2.53 50.06 37.83
C GLY A 26 -2.52 48.69 38.51
N ALA A 27 -2.32 48.65 39.84
CA ALA A 27 -2.23 47.40 40.59
C ALA A 27 -2.56 47.57 42.08
N LEU A 28 -2.95 46.48 42.73
CA LEU A 28 -3.05 46.37 44.18
C LEU A 28 -1.68 46.08 44.80
N TYR A 29 -1.34 46.83 45.84
CA TYR A 29 -0.16 46.64 46.66
C TYR A 29 -0.56 46.40 48.13
N ALA A 30 0.14 45.49 48.82
CA ALA A 30 0.00 45.31 50.27
C ALA A 30 1.24 45.80 51.01
N LYS A 31 1.01 46.33 52.22
CA LYS A 31 2.06 46.75 53.15
C LYS A 31 2.82 45.53 53.65
N VAL A 32 4.14 45.63 53.74
CA VAL A 32 5.04 44.60 54.26
C VAL A 32 6.10 45.16 55.18
N ALA A 33 6.55 44.32 56.10
CA ALA A 33 7.52 44.69 57.14
C ALA A 33 8.95 44.85 56.61
N VAL A 34 9.28 44.15 55.52
CA VAL A 34 10.63 44.11 54.95
C VAL A 34 10.56 44.42 53.46
N GLN A 35 11.62 45.03 52.93
CA GLN A 35 11.76 45.28 51.50
C GLN A 35 11.64 43.97 50.70
N PRO A 36 10.69 43.88 49.76
CA PRO A 36 10.59 42.72 48.86
C PRO A 36 11.84 42.59 47.99
N SER A 37 12.25 41.37 47.63
CA SER A 37 13.40 41.14 46.75
C SER A 37 13.09 41.49 45.28
N HIS A 38 11.83 41.41 44.85
CA HIS A 38 11.41 41.62 43.45
C HIS A 38 11.09 43.08 43.10
N ALA A 39 10.96 43.40 41.81
CA ALA A 39 10.82 44.78 41.31
C ALA A 39 9.42 45.41 41.50
N GLY A 40 8.35 44.60 41.58
CA GLY A 40 6.98 45.08 41.82
C GLY A 40 6.73 45.59 43.24
N LYS A 41 7.49 46.60 43.68
CA LYS A 41 7.52 47.14 45.03
C LYS A 41 7.72 48.66 45.02
N PHE A 42 7.34 49.33 46.09
CA PHE A 42 7.76 50.72 46.35
C PHE A 42 7.84 50.99 47.86
N GLN A 43 8.51 52.08 48.23
CA GLN A 43 8.51 52.61 49.60
C GLN A 43 7.72 53.91 49.64
N SER A 44 6.82 54.07 50.62
CA SER A 44 6.13 55.34 50.89
C SER A 44 6.99 56.27 51.75
N ALA A 45 6.58 57.53 51.88
CA ALA A 45 7.33 58.57 52.59
C ALA A 45 7.55 58.28 54.09
N ASP A 46 6.69 57.44 54.70
CA ASP A 46 6.81 56.96 56.08
C ASP A 46 7.80 55.79 56.23
N GLY A 47 8.46 55.39 55.14
CA GLY A 47 9.40 54.28 55.11
C GLY A 47 8.75 52.90 55.00
N ALA A 48 7.42 52.80 54.94
CA ALA A 48 6.74 51.52 54.77
C ALA A 48 6.99 50.93 53.37
N TRP A 49 7.20 49.62 53.32
CA TRP A 49 7.36 48.87 52.07
C TRP A 49 6.02 48.32 51.59
N TRP A 50 5.84 48.34 50.28
CA TRP A 50 4.64 47.87 49.61
C TRP A 50 5.02 46.96 48.47
N GLU A 51 4.30 45.85 48.29
CA GLU A 51 4.53 44.93 47.18
C GLU A 51 3.24 44.58 46.44
N ILE A 52 3.39 44.34 45.15
CA ILE A 52 2.29 43.98 44.26
C ILE A 52 1.63 42.67 44.72
N ARG A 53 0.30 42.65 44.70
CA ARG A 53 -0.54 41.53 45.14
C ARG A 53 -1.43 40.98 44.03
N GLU A 54 -1.21 41.41 42.80
CA GLU A 54 -1.89 40.86 41.64
C GLU A 54 -1.36 39.45 41.34
N LYS A 55 -2.27 38.51 41.09
CA LYS A 55 -1.96 37.15 40.60
C LYS A 55 -1.87 37.09 39.08
N LEU A 56 -2.42 38.09 38.41
CA LEU A 56 -2.39 38.26 36.97
C LEU A 56 -1.74 39.62 36.69
N ILE A 57 -0.49 39.59 36.26
CA ILE A 57 0.33 40.79 36.07
C ILE A 57 0.48 41.11 34.59
N ARG A 58 0.85 42.37 34.30
CA ARG A 58 1.12 42.87 32.95
C ARG A 58 2.45 43.63 32.93
N PRO A 59 3.17 43.68 31.80
CA PRO A 59 4.42 44.44 31.68
C PRO A 59 4.32 45.90 32.18
N GLN A 60 3.18 46.56 31.95
CA GLN A 60 2.92 47.94 32.32
C GLN A 60 2.95 48.17 33.84
N MET A 61 2.57 47.16 34.63
CA MET A 61 2.65 47.21 36.10
C MET A 61 4.10 47.25 36.61
N LEU A 62 5.06 46.97 35.72
CA LEU A 62 6.50 47.01 35.97
C LEU A 62 7.20 48.05 35.07
N GLY A 63 6.45 48.96 34.47
CA GLY A 63 6.96 50.13 33.76
C GLY A 63 7.16 49.99 32.24
N ALA A 64 6.66 48.92 31.61
CA ALA A 64 6.68 48.83 30.15
C ALA A 64 5.68 49.82 29.54
N LEU A 65 6.07 50.48 28.44
CA LEU A 65 5.29 51.55 27.83
C LEU A 65 4.70 51.17 26.46
N GLY A 66 5.23 50.13 25.81
CA GLY A 66 4.93 49.77 24.42
C GLY A 66 5.57 50.69 23.39
N VAL A 67 6.47 51.57 23.83
CA VAL A 67 7.21 52.51 22.99
C VAL A 67 8.67 52.51 23.40
N GLY A 68 9.57 52.49 22.42
CA GLY A 68 11.00 52.32 22.68
C GLY A 68 11.35 50.89 23.12
N ASP A 69 12.49 50.73 23.80
CA ASP A 69 12.97 49.43 24.27
C ASP A 69 12.34 49.07 25.64
N ASP A 70 11.38 48.15 25.62
CA ASP A 70 10.68 47.66 26.80
C ASP A 70 11.40 46.49 27.49
N ARG A 71 12.52 46.00 26.93
CA ARG A 71 13.26 44.86 27.47
C ARG A 71 13.50 44.94 28.99
N PRO A 72 13.96 46.07 29.57
CA PRO A 72 14.20 46.13 31.01
C PRO A 72 12.94 45.88 31.84
N ALA A 73 11.82 46.51 31.48
CA ALA A 73 10.55 46.34 32.18
C ALA A 73 9.96 44.93 31.99
N LEU A 74 10.09 44.37 30.79
CA LEU A 74 9.68 42.99 30.49
C LEU A 74 10.46 41.98 31.33
N LEU A 75 11.77 42.14 31.51
CA LEU A 75 12.54 41.24 32.39
C LEU A 75 12.08 41.32 33.86
N LEU A 76 11.72 42.52 34.34
CA LEU A 76 11.16 42.67 35.69
C LEU A 76 9.80 41.98 35.81
N PHE A 77 8.95 42.12 34.79
CA PHE A 77 7.66 41.42 34.70
C PHE A 77 7.83 39.90 34.66
N LEU A 78 8.67 39.37 33.78
CA LEU A 78 8.92 37.93 33.64
C LEU A 78 9.53 37.32 34.90
N SER A 79 10.36 38.08 35.63
CA SER A 79 10.92 37.63 36.91
C SER A 79 9.86 37.35 37.98
N ARG A 80 8.64 37.88 37.84
CA ARG A 80 7.54 37.69 38.79
C ARG A 80 6.68 36.46 38.49
N LEU A 81 6.75 35.91 37.28
CA LEU A 81 5.98 34.72 36.92
C LEU A 81 6.36 33.50 37.78
N GLY A 82 5.44 32.54 37.87
CA GLY A 82 5.62 31.30 38.61
C GLY A 82 4.91 31.28 39.97
N ASN A 83 4.80 30.10 40.57
CA ASN A 83 4.10 29.87 41.83
C ASN A 83 2.65 30.40 41.82
N GLY A 84 1.95 30.24 40.69
CA GLY A 84 0.58 30.70 40.48
C GLY A 84 0.44 32.19 40.17
N ILE A 85 1.52 32.86 39.75
CA ILE A 85 1.48 34.21 39.19
C ILE A 85 1.58 34.11 37.67
N ASP A 86 0.51 34.55 37.01
CA ASP A 86 0.34 34.56 35.57
C ASP A 86 0.64 35.94 34.96
N GLY A 87 1.00 35.96 33.69
CA GLY A 87 1.33 37.14 32.91
C GLY A 87 0.43 37.33 31.69
N ILE A 88 0.12 38.59 31.38
CA ILE A 88 -0.57 39.00 30.16
C ILE A 88 0.25 40.04 29.38
N ILE A 89 0.52 39.75 28.10
CA ILE A 89 1.15 40.64 27.11
C ILE A 89 0.09 41.01 26.06
N ASP A 90 -0.65 42.09 26.30
CA ASP A 90 -1.68 42.60 25.37
C ASP A 90 -1.21 43.81 24.54
N LEU A 91 -0.05 44.38 24.88
CA LEU A 91 0.53 45.51 24.17
C LEU A 91 1.68 45.02 23.29
N ASP A 92 1.92 45.71 22.19
CA ASP A 92 3.12 45.52 21.40
C ASP A 92 4.32 46.12 22.13
N HIS A 93 5.42 45.39 22.17
CA HIS A 93 6.66 45.75 22.83
C HIS A 93 7.82 45.57 21.87
N THR A 94 8.78 46.51 21.90
CA THR A 94 10.05 46.36 21.19
C THR A 94 11.15 45.99 22.17
N ILE A 95 12.02 45.02 21.81
CA ILE A 95 13.13 44.56 22.65
C ILE A 95 14.47 44.70 21.93
N SER A 96 15.50 45.14 22.66
CA SER A 96 16.88 45.25 22.17
C SER A 96 17.69 43.95 22.25
N ALA A 97 17.22 42.92 22.96
CA ALA A 97 17.86 41.62 23.14
C ALA A 97 16.88 40.58 23.76
N GLU A 98 17.30 39.31 23.88
CA GLU A 98 16.51 38.12 24.27
C GLU A 98 15.96 38.13 25.70
N LEU A 99 14.65 38.03 25.86
CA LEU A 99 14.00 37.92 27.18
C LEU A 99 14.24 36.54 27.80
N THR A 100 14.32 36.45 29.13
CA THR A 100 14.60 35.18 29.82
C THR A 100 13.57 34.85 30.91
N ILE A 101 13.17 33.59 30.95
CA ILE A 101 12.37 32.96 32.01
C ILE A 101 13.14 31.70 32.46
N SER A 102 13.60 31.67 33.71
CA SER A 102 14.45 30.56 34.18
C SER A 102 13.98 29.99 35.51
N GLY A 103 13.93 28.65 35.61
CA GLY A 103 13.71 27.94 36.87
C GLY A 103 12.34 28.20 37.51
N LYS A 104 11.31 28.40 36.70
CA LYS A 104 9.95 28.76 37.16
C LYS A 104 8.98 27.63 36.93
N SER A 105 7.95 27.58 37.76
CA SER A 105 6.86 26.62 37.59
C SER A 105 5.50 27.19 37.93
N ASN A 106 4.44 26.56 37.43
CA ASN A 106 3.05 26.94 37.65
C ASN A 106 2.78 28.39 37.24
N PHE A 107 2.84 28.66 35.93
CA PHE A 107 2.48 29.95 35.36
C PHE A 107 1.91 29.86 33.95
N ARG A 108 1.07 30.83 33.62
CA ARG A 108 0.61 31.12 32.27
C ARG A 108 1.17 32.44 31.79
N LEU A 109 1.64 32.50 30.55
CA LEU A 109 1.93 33.72 29.83
C LEU A 109 1.02 33.78 28.60
N SER A 110 0.13 34.76 28.57
CA SER A 110 -0.93 34.89 27.56
C SER A 110 -0.99 36.30 26.99
N GLY A 111 -1.81 36.53 25.97
CA GLY A 111 -2.20 37.86 25.50
C GLY A 111 -2.04 38.03 24.00
N LEU A 112 -2.57 39.11 23.43
CA LEU A 112 -2.63 39.32 21.98
C LEU A 112 -1.53 40.24 21.43
N GLY A 113 -0.60 40.68 22.29
CA GLY A 113 0.46 41.60 21.93
C GLY A 113 1.62 40.94 21.17
N THR A 114 2.50 41.79 20.63
CA THR A 114 3.71 41.39 19.91
C THR A 114 4.97 41.71 20.69
N ILE A 115 5.86 40.74 20.86
CA ILE A 115 7.25 40.99 21.24
C ILE A 115 8.07 41.10 19.95
N LYS A 116 8.43 42.32 19.56
CA LYS A 116 9.19 42.61 18.34
C LYS A 116 10.65 42.90 18.65
N ILE A 117 11.57 42.29 17.92
CA ILE A 117 13.00 42.59 18.05
C ILE A 117 13.32 43.90 17.32
N ALA A 118 14.06 44.82 17.97
CA ALA A 118 14.35 46.15 17.44
C ALA A 118 15.16 46.13 16.12
N ASN A 119 15.06 47.21 15.35
CA ASN A 119 15.84 47.39 14.12
C ASN A 119 17.35 47.38 14.41
N GLY A 120 18.13 46.72 13.56
CA GLY A 120 19.59 46.67 13.71
C GLY A 120 20.10 45.88 14.93
N THR A 121 19.22 45.27 15.72
CA THR A 121 19.63 44.36 16.80
C THR A 121 20.48 43.23 16.24
N ALA A 122 21.60 42.94 16.93
CA ALA A 122 22.55 41.91 16.53
C ALA A 122 21.88 40.55 16.29
N VAL A 123 22.47 39.73 15.42
CA VAL A 123 22.07 38.34 15.18
C VAL A 123 23.19 37.46 15.73
N ALA A 124 23.06 37.12 17.01
CA ALA A 124 23.99 36.32 17.79
C ALA A 124 23.29 35.78 19.06
N THR A 125 23.95 34.85 19.78
CA THR A 125 23.47 34.34 21.08
C THR A 125 23.04 35.48 22.01
N GLY A 126 21.86 35.37 22.61
CA GLY A 126 21.31 36.37 23.54
C GLY A 126 20.55 37.52 22.87
N PHE A 127 20.38 37.50 21.55
CA PHE A 127 19.61 38.49 20.79
C PHE A 127 18.39 37.90 20.05
N GLY A 128 17.92 36.73 20.51
CA GLY A 128 16.66 36.10 20.13
C GLY A 128 15.43 36.80 20.72
N GLY A 129 14.28 36.13 20.66
CA GLY A 129 13.02 36.65 21.20
C GLY A 129 12.88 36.37 22.70
N ILE A 130 12.51 35.14 23.04
CA ILE A 130 12.33 34.66 24.41
C ILE A 130 13.01 33.30 24.61
N LEU A 131 13.80 33.20 25.68
CA LEU A 131 14.39 31.96 26.18
C LEU A 131 13.70 31.53 27.48
N ILE A 132 13.17 30.32 27.48
CA ILE A 132 12.57 29.67 28.65
C ILE A 132 13.43 28.45 28.98
N SER A 133 14.00 28.43 30.18
CA SER A 133 14.97 27.41 30.57
C SER A 133 14.68 26.81 31.94
N GLY A 134 14.72 25.49 32.07
CA GLY A 134 14.55 24.81 33.36
C GLY A 134 13.18 25.06 34.00
N CYS A 135 12.14 25.32 33.20
CA CYS A 135 10.80 25.60 33.69
C CYS A 135 9.90 24.35 33.58
N THR A 136 8.88 24.27 34.42
CA THR A 136 7.91 23.16 34.41
C THR A 136 6.50 23.66 34.69
N ASP A 137 5.44 22.97 34.26
CA ASP A 137 4.05 23.35 34.51
C ASP A 137 3.75 24.79 34.05
N PHE A 138 3.84 25.02 32.73
CA PHE A 138 3.53 26.33 32.17
C PHE A 138 2.80 26.30 30.84
N VAL A 139 2.11 27.41 30.55
CA VAL A 139 1.44 27.62 29.27
C VAL A 139 1.85 28.95 28.65
N LEU A 140 2.20 28.92 27.37
CA LEU A 140 2.33 30.11 26.53
C LEU A 140 1.16 30.16 25.56
N GLU A 141 0.48 31.31 25.44
CA GLU A 141 -0.61 31.41 24.48
C GLU A 141 -0.88 32.77 23.84
N ASP A 142 -1.40 32.72 22.61
CA ASP A 142 -2.07 33.81 21.89
C ASP A 142 -1.22 35.03 21.46
N PHE A 143 0.06 35.11 21.85
CA PHE A 143 0.93 36.24 21.53
C PHE A 143 1.84 35.98 20.31
N THR A 144 2.45 37.06 19.79
CA THR A 144 3.39 37.01 18.67
C THR A 144 4.80 37.35 19.12
N VAL A 145 5.79 36.62 18.60
CA VAL A 145 7.21 36.98 18.63
C VAL A 145 7.65 37.28 17.19
N ASP A 146 7.95 38.55 16.90
CA ASP A 146 8.37 39.03 15.59
C ASP A 146 9.89 39.27 15.58
N GLY A 147 10.59 38.45 14.80
CA GLY A 147 12.04 38.52 14.65
C GLY A 147 12.53 39.75 13.89
N ASN A 148 11.62 40.47 13.21
CA ASN A 148 11.92 41.68 12.46
C ASN A 148 13.04 41.49 11.42
N ARG A 149 13.09 40.31 10.78
CA ARG A 149 14.15 39.92 9.85
C ARG A 149 14.39 40.93 8.73
N ALA A 150 13.38 41.61 8.21
CA ALA A 150 13.57 42.61 7.15
C ALA A 150 14.52 43.77 7.56
N ASN A 151 14.69 44.02 8.86
CA ASN A 151 15.52 45.10 9.41
C ASN A 151 16.77 44.58 10.15
N ARG A 152 17.13 43.31 9.93
CA ARG A 152 18.28 42.64 10.54
C ARG A 152 18.95 41.76 9.49
N VAL A 153 20.27 41.57 9.60
CA VAL A 153 20.99 40.69 8.66
C VAL A 153 20.93 39.26 9.20
N PRO A 154 20.15 38.34 8.59
CA PRO A 154 19.99 36.99 9.11
C PRO A 154 21.27 36.18 8.96
N ALA A 155 21.47 35.21 9.87
CA ALA A 155 22.62 34.33 9.89
C ALA A 155 22.28 33.01 10.61
N GLU A 156 23.03 31.95 10.31
CA GLU A 156 22.97 30.69 11.06
C GLU A 156 23.62 30.87 12.45
N THR A 157 22.80 31.20 13.46
CA THR A 157 23.24 31.42 14.84
C THR A 157 22.15 30.95 15.80
N THR A 158 22.40 30.99 17.10
CA THR A 158 21.39 30.66 18.15
C THR A 158 20.31 31.74 18.38
N THR A 159 20.02 32.59 17.38
CA THR A 159 19.07 33.73 17.50
C THR A 159 17.63 33.28 17.20
N HIS A 160 17.12 32.34 17.99
CA HIS A 160 15.77 31.78 17.81
C HIS A 160 14.70 32.70 18.43
N LEU A 161 13.45 32.63 17.95
CA LEU A 161 12.38 33.49 18.46
C LEU A 161 11.78 32.96 19.75
N VAL A 162 11.40 31.69 19.78
CA VAL A 162 10.89 31.00 20.98
C VAL A 162 11.80 29.83 21.28
N ASN A 163 12.64 30.00 22.30
CA ASN A 163 13.72 29.08 22.65
C ASN A 163 13.40 28.37 23.97
N ILE A 164 13.12 27.07 23.90
CA ILE A 164 12.77 26.24 25.04
C ILE A 164 13.94 25.29 25.34
N ARG A 165 14.47 25.36 26.56
CA ARG A 165 15.58 24.50 26.99
C ARG A 165 15.30 23.80 28.30
N SER A 166 15.50 22.48 28.33
CA SER A 166 15.40 21.67 29.56
C SER A 166 14.13 21.93 30.37
N CYS A 167 12.98 21.99 29.69
CA CYS A 167 11.67 22.25 30.30
C CYS A 167 10.80 20.98 30.29
N SER A 168 9.88 20.85 31.23
CA SER A 168 8.90 19.74 31.25
C SER A 168 7.46 20.24 31.41
N ASP A 169 6.48 19.42 31.08
CA ASP A 169 5.07 19.64 31.44
C ASP A 169 4.55 21.01 30.98
N PHE A 170 4.59 21.28 29.66
CA PHE A 170 4.21 22.59 29.15
C PHE A 170 3.41 22.55 27.85
N THR A 171 2.65 23.62 27.61
CA THR A 171 1.91 23.81 26.37
C THR A 171 2.22 25.16 25.75
N ILE A 172 2.47 25.18 24.44
CA ILE A 172 2.55 26.41 23.64
C ILE A 172 1.38 26.37 22.67
N GLN A 173 0.44 27.31 22.77
CA GLN A 173 -0.76 27.27 21.93
C GLN A 173 -1.08 28.60 21.27
N ARG A 174 -1.36 28.60 19.96
CA ARG A 174 -1.71 29.80 19.20
C ARG A 174 -0.67 30.93 19.29
N VAL A 175 0.60 30.57 19.52
CA VAL A 175 1.74 31.50 19.50
C VAL A 175 2.30 31.59 18.09
N LYS A 176 2.71 32.80 17.70
CA LYS A 176 3.31 33.04 16.38
C LYS A 176 4.80 33.38 16.53
N ALA A 177 5.66 32.69 15.78
CA ALA A 177 7.09 32.97 15.68
C ALA A 177 7.41 33.33 14.21
N ILE A 178 7.45 34.63 13.92
CA ILE A 178 7.48 35.13 12.53
C ILE A 178 8.70 35.98 12.24
N ASN A 179 9.12 36.00 10.97
CA ASN A 179 10.23 36.83 10.48
C ASN A 179 11.52 36.63 11.30
N GLY A 180 11.85 35.39 11.66
CA GLY A 180 13.04 35.06 12.43
C GLY A 180 14.30 35.13 11.57
N THR A 181 15.39 35.63 12.16
CA THR A 181 16.72 35.65 11.55
C THR A 181 17.44 34.30 11.61
N THR A 182 16.86 33.33 12.32
CA THR A 182 17.27 31.92 12.39
C THR A 182 16.00 31.04 12.44
N ASP A 183 15.73 30.31 13.53
CA ASP A 183 14.53 29.46 13.65
C ASP A 183 13.40 30.16 14.40
N GLY A 184 12.16 29.80 14.07
CA GLY A 184 10.98 30.26 14.80
C GLY A 184 10.92 29.67 16.21
N PHE A 185 10.62 28.37 16.30
CA PHE A 185 10.62 27.62 17.56
C PHE A 185 11.86 26.74 17.67
N TYR A 186 12.44 26.63 18.86
CA TYR A 186 13.63 25.83 19.10
C TYR A 186 13.52 25.07 20.42
N PHE A 187 13.58 23.73 20.37
CA PHE A 187 13.51 22.85 21.54
C PHE A 187 14.83 22.11 21.71
N ALA A 188 15.47 22.32 22.86
CA ALA A 188 16.76 21.72 23.15
C ALA A 188 16.96 21.43 24.64
N SER A 189 18.17 21.01 24.99
CA SER A 189 18.67 20.93 26.35
C SER A 189 19.86 21.86 26.57
N SER A 190 19.98 22.40 27.78
CA SER A 190 21.20 23.10 28.22
C SER A 190 22.36 22.13 28.49
N THR A 191 22.09 20.84 28.68
CA THR A 191 23.07 19.77 28.89
C THR A 191 22.77 18.57 27.99
N PRO A 192 22.94 18.70 26.67
CA PRO A 192 22.39 17.76 25.68
C PRO A 192 22.96 16.33 25.77
N ALA A 193 24.16 16.16 26.33
CA ALA A 193 24.73 14.84 26.62
C ALA A 193 23.96 14.05 27.71
N THR A 194 23.12 14.72 28.51
CA THR A 194 22.35 14.10 29.60
C THR A 194 20.88 14.02 29.21
N LYS A 195 20.41 12.83 28.82
CA LYS A 195 19.04 12.65 28.32
C LYS A 195 17.93 13.12 29.28
N SER A 196 18.12 12.99 30.59
CA SER A 196 17.14 13.44 31.58
C SER A 196 16.93 14.95 31.65
N THR A 197 17.75 15.74 30.95
CA THR A 197 17.61 17.21 30.87
C THR A 197 17.04 17.68 29.53
N HIS A 198 16.70 16.75 28.63
CA HIS A 198 15.98 17.04 27.40
C HIS A 198 14.56 17.52 27.73
N SER A 199 14.00 18.39 26.90
CA SER A 199 12.65 18.88 27.15
C SER A 199 11.63 17.75 26.93
N HIS A 200 10.63 17.60 27.80
CA HIS A 200 9.70 16.47 27.72
C HIS A 200 8.28 16.78 28.18
N ASP A 201 7.35 15.90 27.82
CA ASP A 201 5.93 15.98 28.17
C ASP A 201 5.33 17.34 27.78
N PHE A 202 5.41 17.66 26.49
CA PHE A 202 4.98 18.97 25.98
C PHE A 202 4.09 18.91 24.75
N ALA A 203 3.28 19.96 24.58
CA ALA A 203 2.41 20.15 23.43
C ALA A 203 2.63 21.50 22.75
N VAL A 204 2.61 21.51 21.42
CA VAL A 204 2.58 22.72 20.58
C VAL A 204 1.31 22.68 19.73
N ILE A 205 0.38 23.60 19.95
CA ILE A 205 -0.99 23.51 19.42
C ILE A 205 -1.31 24.77 18.61
N ASP A 206 -1.72 24.62 17.36
CA ASP A 206 -2.16 25.73 16.48
C ASP A 206 -1.18 26.91 16.39
N CYS A 207 0.11 26.62 16.51
CA CYS A 207 1.16 27.64 16.43
C CYS A 207 1.53 27.94 14.97
N ILE A 208 2.08 29.13 14.74
CA ILE A 208 2.49 29.57 13.39
C ILE A 208 3.97 29.91 13.40
N ALA A 209 4.72 29.29 12.50
CA ALA A 209 6.07 29.70 12.14
C ALA A 209 6.07 30.14 10.67
N ASP A 210 6.40 31.40 10.41
CA ASP A 210 6.29 32.00 9.07
C ASP A 210 7.52 32.87 8.76
N ASN A 211 8.09 32.71 7.56
CA ASN A 211 9.17 33.53 7.03
C ASN A 211 10.45 33.52 7.90
N ASN A 212 10.77 32.37 8.49
CA ASN A 212 12.00 32.17 9.26
C ASN A 212 13.19 31.83 8.33
N PHE A 213 14.40 32.24 8.73
CA PHE A 213 15.60 32.16 7.89
C PHE A 213 16.12 30.73 7.66
N ARG A 214 15.99 29.90 8.70
CA ARG A 214 16.31 28.49 8.68
C ARG A 214 15.02 27.71 8.82
N GLN A 215 14.66 27.32 10.04
CA GLN A 215 13.54 26.41 10.25
C GLN A 215 12.32 27.13 10.80
N GLY A 216 11.12 26.60 10.52
CA GLY A 216 9.92 27.03 11.22
C GLY A 216 9.99 26.59 12.68
N MET A 217 10.39 25.34 12.90
CA MET A 217 10.67 24.77 14.21
C MET A 217 11.81 23.76 14.13
N SER A 218 12.67 23.76 15.15
CA SER A 218 13.70 22.73 15.36
C SER A 218 13.44 22.01 16.68
N ILE A 219 13.30 20.69 16.66
CA ILE A 219 13.42 19.84 17.85
C ILE A 219 14.77 19.15 17.76
N VAL A 220 15.71 19.61 18.59
CA VAL A 220 17.06 19.07 18.64
C VAL A 220 17.17 18.01 19.74
N GLN A 221 16.47 18.22 20.86
CA GLN A 221 16.26 17.20 21.87
C GLN A 221 14.86 17.30 22.47
N GLY A 222 14.19 16.16 22.61
CA GLY A 222 12.98 16.04 23.40
C GLY A 222 12.28 14.70 23.27
N TYR A 223 11.52 14.34 24.31
CA TYR A 223 10.75 13.10 24.33
C TYR A 223 9.35 13.30 24.88
N ASN A 224 8.40 12.46 24.44
CA ASN A 224 6.98 12.55 24.80
C ASN A 224 6.39 13.92 24.43
N TRP A 225 6.24 14.17 23.13
CA TRP A 225 5.77 15.47 22.65
C TRP A 225 4.72 15.33 21.58
N ARG A 226 3.90 16.38 21.45
CA ARG A 226 2.85 16.47 20.45
C ARG A 226 2.83 17.84 19.79
N ILE A 227 2.78 17.87 18.46
CA ILE A 227 2.51 19.04 17.65
C ILE A 227 1.15 18.81 16.98
N GLU A 228 0.20 19.69 17.22
CA GLU A 228 -1.18 19.55 16.74
C GLU A 228 -1.62 20.82 16.01
N GLY A 229 -2.04 20.67 14.76
CA GLY A 229 -2.42 21.79 13.91
C GLY A 229 -1.23 22.69 13.53
N GLY A 230 -1.53 23.95 13.31
CA GLY A 230 -0.53 24.98 13.04
C GLY A 230 -0.02 25.03 11.60
N ARG A 231 0.80 26.05 11.32
CA ARG A 231 1.36 26.36 9.99
C ARG A 231 2.86 26.60 10.11
N TYR A 232 3.65 25.83 9.38
CA TYR A 232 5.11 25.92 9.33
C TYR A 232 5.52 26.18 7.88
N VAL A 233 5.64 27.47 7.53
CA VAL A 233 5.55 27.93 6.15
C VAL A 233 6.61 28.98 5.80
N ASN A 234 6.88 29.10 4.50
CA ASN A 234 7.72 30.14 3.90
C ASN A 234 9.15 30.20 4.48
N THR A 235 9.71 29.11 4.99
CA THR A 235 11.08 29.10 5.49
C THR A 235 12.07 29.22 4.33
N ASN A 236 13.00 30.18 4.43
CA ASN A 236 13.90 30.52 3.33
C ASN A 236 15.16 31.22 3.83
N GLY A 237 16.32 30.95 3.23
CA GLY A 237 17.56 31.67 3.49
C GLY A 237 18.80 30.80 3.56
N THR A 238 18.87 29.89 4.53
CA THR A 238 20.00 28.96 4.65
C THR A 238 19.57 27.58 5.15
N ALA A 239 20.19 26.54 4.60
CA ALA A 239 19.81 25.15 4.81
C ALA A 239 19.69 24.77 6.29
N PRO A 240 18.81 23.82 6.65
CA PRO A 240 17.96 23.02 5.75
C PRO A 240 16.72 23.71 5.19
N GLN A 241 16.31 24.86 5.74
CA GLN A 241 15.12 25.62 5.30
C GLN A 241 13.80 24.84 5.45
N ALA A 242 13.72 23.92 6.41
CA ALA A 242 12.56 23.05 6.61
C ALA A 242 11.43 23.72 7.40
N GLY A 243 10.19 23.32 7.13
CA GLY A 243 9.06 23.73 7.97
C GLY A 243 9.25 23.30 9.42
N ILE A 244 9.47 21.99 9.63
CA ILE A 244 9.92 21.43 10.92
C ILE A 244 11.14 20.54 10.68
N ASP A 245 12.12 20.68 11.56
CA ASP A 245 13.36 19.91 11.57
C ASP A 245 13.53 19.14 12.87
N LEU A 246 13.59 17.81 12.76
CA LEU A 246 13.88 16.89 13.84
C LEU A 246 15.31 16.42 13.69
N GLU A 247 16.25 17.20 14.23
CA GLU A 247 17.68 16.99 14.06
C GLU A 247 18.45 17.27 15.34
N SER A 248 18.97 16.20 15.95
CA SER A 248 19.89 16.31 17.09
C SER A 248 21.29 16.70 16.61
N ASN A 249 22.06 17.37 17.47
CA ASN A 249 23.48 17.60 17.20
C ASN A 249 24.25 16.28 17.23
N SER A 250 25.25 16.16 16.36
CA SER A 250 26.17 15.03 16.35
C SER A 250 26.86 14.83 17.71
N GLY A 251 27.01 13.57 18.12
CA GLY A 251 27.60 13.18 19.41
C GLY A 251 26.65 13.19 20.61
N ASN A 252 25.38 13.59 20.42
CA ASN A 252 24.36 13.43 21.46
C ASN A 252 23.95 11.94 21.64
N PRO A 253 23.32 11.60 22.78
CA PRO A 253 22.88 10.24 23.05
C PRO A 253 21.82 9.76 22.05
N ASP A 254 21.84 8.47 21.73
CA ASP A 254 20.79 7.85 20.93
C ASP A 254 19.39 8.09 21.51
N HIS A 255 18.44 8.26 20.61
CA HIS A 255 17.04 8.57 20.88
C HIS A 255 16.89 9.91 21.63
N SER A 256 17.69 10.91 21.25
CA SER A 256 17.53 12.30 21.72
C SER A 256 16.21 12.93 21.28
N ILE A 257 15.57 12.36 20.23
CA ILE A 257 14.24 12.73 19.75
C ILE A 257 13.41 11.45 19.73
N GLU A 258 12.40 11.32 20.59
CA GLU A 258 11.56 10.12 20.60
C GLU A 258 10.13 10.34 21.09
N ASN A 259 9.24 9.40 20.75
CA ASN A 259 7.84 9.40 21.18
C ASN A 259 7.13 10.72 20.81
N GLY A 260 7.21 11.05 19.53
CA GLY A 260 6.71 12.28 18.96
C GLY A 260 5.50 12.07 18.05
N ALA A 261 4.55 12.99 18.11
CA ALA A 261 3.41 13.01 17.20
C ALA A 261 3.22 14.38 16.56
N LEU A 262 3.11 14.42 15.23
CA LEU A 262 2.64 15.56 14.46
C LEU A 262 1.26 15.23 13.90
N VAL A 263 0.25 16.03 14.21
CA VAL A 263 -1.15 15.73 13.89
C VAL A 263 -1.79 16.95 13.22
N ASP A 264 -2.36 16.78 12.03
CA ASP A 264 -3.08 17.82 11.29
C ASP A 264 -2.22 19.08 10.99
N VAL A 265 -0.90 18.90 10.81
CA VAL A 265 0.08 19.98 10.59
C VAL A 265 0.15 20.39 9.12
N HIS A 266 0.24 21.70 8.85
CA HIS A 266 0.34 22.26 7.50
C HIS A 266 1.74 22.82 7.19
N PHE A 267 2.32 22.35 6.10
CA PHE A 267 3.65 22.72 5.59
C PHE A 267 3.52 23.27 4.16
N GLU A 268 3.99 24.49 3.94
CA GLU A 268 3.80 25.17 2.65
C GLU A 268 4.93 26.13 2.30
N ASN A 269 5.37 26.10 1.04
CA ASN A 269 6.34 27.04 0.46
C ASN A 269 7.67 27.13 1.23
N ASN A 270 8.08 26.05 1.87
CA ASN A 270 9.39 25.96 2.50
C ASN A 270 10.43 25.65 1.42
N SER A 271 11.54 26.39 1.39
CA SER A 271 12.64 26.11 0.44
C SER A 271 13.36 24.79 0.75
N GLY A 272 13.15 24.23 1.94
CA GLY A 272 13.61 22.90 2.35
C GLY A 272 12.53 21.84 2.19
N TYR A 273 12.61 20.80 3.02
CA TYR A 273 11.51 19.85 3.17
C TYR A 273 10.38 20.46 4.01
N GLY A 274 9.14 19.99 3.82
CA GLY A 274 8.08 20.31 4.79
C GLY A 274 8.46 19.79 6.19
N LEU A 275 8.79 18.51 6.27
CA LEU A 275 9.31 17.86 7.47
C LEU A 275 10.67 17.20 7.19
N GLN A 276 11.67 17.56 7.97
CA GLN A 276 12.95 16.87 8.00
C GLN A 276 13.06 16.03 9.27
N VAL A 277 13.40 14.75 9.10
CA VAL A 277 13.83 13.87 10.18
C VAL A 277 15.26 13.44 9.88
N SER A 278 16.22 13.93 10.66
CA SER A 278 17.63 13.53 10.52
C SER A 278 17.87 12.14 11.10
N SER A 279 18.92 11.47 10.64
CA SER A 279 19.37 10.20 11.24
C SER A 279 20.20 10.38 12.51
N GLU A 280 20.65 11.60 12.77
CA GLU A 280 21.48 11.92 13.93
C GLU A 280 20.79 11.55 15.24
N SER A 281 21.52 10.85 16.11
CA SER A 281 21.00 10.35 17.39
C SER A 281 19.76 9.44 17.26
N LYS A 282 19.57 8.75 16.13
CA LYS A 282 18.57 7.68 15.93
C LYS A 282 17.15 8.03 16.41
N PRO A 283 16.47 9.04 15.82
CA PRO A 283 15.11 9.38 16.24
C PRO A 283 14.16 8.19 16.10
N ARG A 284 13.23 7.99 17.03
CA ARG A 284 12.32 6.83 16.98
C ARG A 284 10.92 7.13 17.49
N ASN A 285 9.97 6.27 17.13
CA ASN A 285 8.56 6.38 17.50
C ASN A 285 7.97 7.74 17.13
N ILE A 286 8.24 8.18 15.90
CA ILE A 286 7.70 9.41 15.34
C ILE A 286 6.51 9.08 14.46
N SER A 287 5.36 9.70 14.76
CA SER A 287 4.13 9.56 13.99
C SER A 287 3.71 10.89 13.39
N VAL A 288 3.36 10.88 12.11
CA VAL A 288 2.90 12.05 11.36
C VAL A 288 1.54 11.69 10.78
N VAL A 289 0.48 12.33 11.25
CA VAL A 289 -0.90 11.92 11.00
C VAL A 289 -1.67 13.09 10.37
N ARG A 290 -2.26 12.83 9.19
CA ARG A 290 -2.97 13.81 8.36
C ARG A 290 -2.18 15.11 8.11
N PRO A 291 -0.88 15.05 7.79
CA PRO A 291 -0.15 16.25 7.41
C PRO A 291 -0.60 16.75 6.03
N ARG A 292 -0.45 18.05 5.80
CA ARG A 292 -0.63 18.66 4.49
C ARG A 292 0.68 19.29 4.03
N PHE A 293 1.22 18.80 2.91
CA PHE A 293 2.46 19.29 2.30
C PHE A 293 2.15 19.91 0.94
N ILE A 294 2.41 21.20 0.79
CA ILE A 294 2.11 21.98 -0.42
C ILE A 294 3.39 22.70 -0.86
N ASP A 295 3.85 22.48 -2.08
CA ASP A 295 4.90 23.32 -2.69
C ASP A 295 6.17 23.52 -1.82
N ASN A 296 6.65 22.44 -1.18
CA ASN A 296 7.93 22.46 -0.48
C ASN A 296 9.04 22.03 -1.45
N THR A 297 10.07 22.87 -1.61
CA THR A 297 11.04 22.78 -2.71
C THR A 297 11.84 21.48 -2.70
N LEU A 298 12.35 21.02 -1.55
CA LEU A 298 13.11 19.76 -1.48
C LEU A 298 12.24 18.51 -1.36
N GLY A 299 10.93 18.69 -1.13
CA GLY A 299 9.96 17.60 -0.99
C GLY A 299 9.10 17.71 0.27
N ALA A 300 8.17 16.77 0.42
CA ALA A 300 7.30 16.70 1.59
C ALA A 300 8.08 16.28 2.83
N VAL A 301 8.81 15.17 2.75
CA VAL A 301 9.48 14.55 3.89
C VAL A 301 10.83 13.98 3.49
N THR A 302 11.87 14.27 4.27
CA THR A 302 13.06 13.42 4.36
C THR A 302 13.04 12.64 5.67
N TRP A 303 13.24 11.34 5.59
CA TRP A 303 13.07 10.41 6.70
C TRP A 303 14.38 9.71 7.06
N GLY A 304 14.94 10.12 8.20
CA GLY A 304 16.09 9.53 8.88
C GLY A 304 15.73 8.78 10.18
N GLY A 305 14.45 8.47 10.41
CA GLY A 305 14.04 7.77 11.63
C GLY A 305 14.57 6.34 11.73
N TYR A 306 14.94 5.94 12.95
CA TYR A 306 15.50 4.64 13.30
C TYR A 306 14.47 3.53 13.42
N SER A 307 13.36 3.77 14.11
CA SER A 307 12.30 2.76 14.28
C SER A 307 10.96 3.36 14.64
N GLY A 308 9.88 2.60 14.42
CA GLY A 308 8.53 2.99 14.82
C GLY A 308 7.95 4.16 14.03
N GLY A 309 8.48 4.42 12.83
CA GLY A 309 8.08 5.53 11.98
C GLY A 309 6.71 5.32 11.35
N LYS A 310 5.86 6.35 11.37
CA LYS A 310 4.56 6.33 10.70
C LYS A 310 4.26 7.65 10.01
N LEU A 311 3.85 7.58 8.75
CA LEU A 311 3.27 8.67 7.98
C LEU A 311 1.88 8.24 7.51
N ILE A 312 0.82 8.84 8.03
CA ILE A 312 -0.55 8.36 7.88
C ILE A 312 -1.42 9.47 7.27
N ASP A 313 -2.19 9.13 6.24
CA ASP A 313 -3.16 10.01 5.59
C ASP A 313 -2.55 11.34 5.11
N ALA A 314 -1.31 11.31 4.61
CA ALA A 314 -0.61 12.50 4.12
C ALA A 314 -1.23 13.01 2.82
N TYR A 315 -1.58 14.30 2.76
CA TYR A 315 -1.93 14.97 1.53
C TYR A 315 -0.73 15.76 1.01
N ILE A 316 -0.31 15.48 -0.22
CA ILE A 316 0.86 16.07 -0.86
C ILE A 316 0.45 16.63 -2.22
N SER A 317 0.80 17.89 -2.49
CA SER A 317 0.60 18.48 -3.81
C SER A 317 1.68 19.46 -4.21
N GLY A 318 1.83 19.63 -5.53
CA GLY A 318 2.82 20.54 -6.12
C GLY A 318 4.22 19.96 -6.12
N GLY A 319 5.22 20.81 -5.94
CA GLY A 319 6.64 20.43 -5.92
C GLY A 319 7.50 21.20 -6.91
N ASP A 320 8.81 21.03 -6.75
CA ASP A 320 9.87 21.74 -7.47
C ASP A 320 10.86 20.72 -8.08
N ASP A 321 11.69 21.15 -9.02
CA ASP A 321 12.73 20.33 -9.66
C ASP A 321 13.96 20.15 -8.75
N ASP A 322 14.05 20.91 -7.65
CA ASP A 322 15.15 20.85 -6.68
C ASP A 322 15.08 19.65 -5.69
N LEU A 323 14.22 18.65 -5.96
CA LEU A 323 14.15 17.42 -5.16
C LEU A 323 15.52 16.73 -5.10
N THR A 324 15.93 16.27 -3.91
CA THR A 324 17.17 15.50 -3.80
C THR A 324 17.03 14.13 -4.47
N ARG A 325 15.93 13.41 -4.20
CA ARG A 325 15.65 12.08 -4.76
C ARG A 325 14.17 11.84 -4.97
N GLY A 326 13.38 11.96 -3.91
CA GLY A 326 11.94 11.82 -3.98
C GLY A 326 11.20 12.76 -3.05
N VAL A 327 9.90 12.92 -3.30
CA VAL A 327 9.04 13.80 -2.50
C VAL A 327 8.92 13.30 -1.06
N ILE A 328 8.86 11.98 -0.88
CA ILE A 328 9.18 11.29 0.35
C ILE A 328 10.52 10.57 0.12
N ASP A 329 11.59 11.05 0.76
CA ASP A 329 12.94 10.47 0.67
C ASP A 329 13.30 9.72 1.97
N VAL A 330 13.51 8.41 1.89
CA VAL A 330 14.03 7.59 2.99
C VAL A 330 15.55 7.46 2.84
N GLY A 331 16.27 8.00 3.82
CA GLY A 331 17.70 8.29 3.76
C GLY A 331 18.65 7.08 3.66
N ALA A 332 19.91 7.41 3.36
CA ALA A 332 20.99 6.45 3.11
C ALA A 332 21.77 6.08 4.38
N SER A 333 21.23 5.17 5.21
CA SER A 333 21.92 4.67 6.40
C SER A 333 21.35 3.34 6.87
N PRO A 334 22.19 2.40 7.38
CA PRO A 334 21.73 1.11 7.90
C PRO A 334 20.87 1.24 9.17
N ASP A 335 20.84 2.44 9.75
CA ASP A 335 19.99 2.79 10.89
C ASP A 335 18.72 3.55 10.44
N VAL A 336 18.45 3.71 9.14
CA VAL A 336 17.30 4.47 8.62
C VAL A 336 16.32 3.56 7.89
N GLY A 337 15.04 3.67 8.20
CA GLY A 337 13.99 2.85 7.58
C GLY A 337 12.82 2.66 8.52
N HIS A 338 12.28 1.43 8.57
CA HIS A 338 11.25 1.04 9.55
C HIS A 338 10.05 1.99 9.58
N LEU A 339 9.60 2.38 8.38
CA LEU A 339 8.60 3.40 8.15
C LEU A 339 7.34 2.80 7.52
N GLN A 340 6.20 3.06 8.14
CA GLN A 340 4.89 2.78 7.55
C GLN A 340 4.35 4.05 6.90
N ILE A 341 4.08 4.00 5.60
CA ILE A 341 3.45 5.09 4.84
C ILE A 341 2.04 4.62 4.46
N ILE A 342 1.02 5.13 5.15
CA ILE A 342 -0.34 4.61 5.10
C ILE A 342 -1.26 5.66 4.48
N ARG A 343 -1.95 5.26 3.41
CA ARG A 343 -2.88 6.06 2.60
C ARG A 343 -2.33 7.44 2.19
N PRO A 344 -1.10 7.54 1.64
CA PRO A 344 -0.61 8.80 1.11
C PRO A 344 -1.38 9.18 -0.16
N VAL A 345 -1.69 10.47 -0.29
CA VAL A 345 -2.44 11.05 -1.40
C VAL A 345 -1.55 12.08 -2.10
N PHE A 346 -1.25 11.84 -3.37
CA PHE A 346 -0.50 12.77 -4.22
C PHE A 346 -1.42 13.37 -5.28
N ARG A 347 -1.45 14.70 -5.39
CA ARG A 347 -2.30 15.43 -6.34
C ARG A 347 -1.53 16.56 -7.00
N ASN A 348 -1.79 16.80 -8.28
CA ASN A 348 -1.23 17.94 -9.01
C ASN A 348 0.29 18.06 -8.81
N MET A 349 1.02 16.95 -8.94
CA MET A 349 2.48 16.95 -8.77
C MET A 349 3.13 17.66 -9.97
N THR A 350 3.98 18.64 -9.70
CA THR A 350 4.54 19.56 -10.71
C THR A 350 6.03 19.40 -10.98
N PHE A 351 6.74 18.61 -10.17
CA PHE A 351 8.16 18.36 -10.36
C PHE A 351 8.45 17.57 -11.64
N GLY A 352 9.61 17.83 -12.23
CA GLY A 352 10.06 17.43 -13.55
C GLY A 352 10.73 16.05 -13.60
N THR A 353 11.68 15.89 -14.52
CA THR A 353 12.21 14.58 -14.88
C THR A 353 13.26 14.07 -13.89
N GLY A 354 13.19 12.79 -13.50
CA GLY A 354 14.26 12.08 -12.79
C GLY A 354 14.04 11.82 -11.30
N HIS A 355 12.92 12.29 -10.74
CA HIS A 355 12.57 12.12 -9.33
C HIS A 355 11.33 11.25 -9.15
N TYR A 356 11.18 10.68 -7.96
CA TYR A 356 10.08 9.76 -7.61
C TYR A 356 9.17 10.37 -6.54
N LEU A 357 7.90 9.97 -6.48
CA LEU A 357 7.06 10.31 -5.32
C LEU A 357 7.64 9.72 -4.03
N ILE A 358 8.10 8.48 -4.09
CA ILE A 358 8.68 7.76 -2.95
C ILE A 358 10.04 7.19 -3.34
N TYR A 359 11.07 7.57 -2.58
CA TYR A 359 12.43 7.06 -2.75
C TYR A 359 12.86 6.33 -1.48
N VAL A 360 13.32 5.08 -1.61
CA VAL A 360 13.98 4.34 -0.53
C VAL A 360 15.40 3.99 -0.97
N HIS A 361 16.38 4.50 -0.24
CA HIS A 361 17.78 4.31 -0.57
C HIS A 361 18.25 2.86 -0.35
N SER A 362 19.20 2.39 -1.17
CA SER A 362 19.74 1.02 -1.10
C SER A 362 20.53 0.75 0.18
N ALA A 363 21.19 1.79 0.70
CA ALA A 363 21.89 1.74 1.98
C ALA A 363 20.95 1.85 3.20
N SER A 364 19.63 1.94 3.01
CA SER A 364 18.68 1.96 4.14
C SER A 364 18.58 0.59 4.83
N ALA A 365 18.09 0.57 6.07
CA ALA A 365 17.71 -0.65 6.78
C ALA A 365 16.50 -1.38 6.15
N GLY A 366 15.86 -0.78 5.14
CA GLY A 366 14.64 -1.28 4.53
C GLY A 366 13.44 -1.24 5.49
N ASN A 367 12.58 -2.26 5.42
CA ASN A 367 11.34 -2.35 6.20
C ASN A 367 10.44 -1.11 6.02
N VAL A 368 10.34 -0.62 4.79
CA VAL A 368 9.46 0.49 4.41
C VAL A 368 8.22 -0.09 3.75
N HIS A 369 7.05 0.23 4.31
CA HIS A 369 5.78 -0.34 3.89
C HIS A 369 4.81 0.76 3.50
N VAL A 370 4.50 0.82 2.21
CA VAL A 370 3.51 1.75 1.65
C VAL A 370 2.20 1.00 1.45
N ASP A 371 1.10 1.50 2.02
CA ASP A 371 -0.24 0.90 1.85
C ASP A 371 -1.26 1.96 1.43
N GLY A 372 -2.11 1.66 0.45
CA GLY A 372 -3.20 2.55 0.05
C GLY A 372 -2.77 3.82 -0.69
N LEU A 373 -1.64 3.80 -1.40
CA LEU A 373 -1.14 4.94 -2.19
C LEU A 373 -2.17 5.35 -3.25
N ASP A 374 -2.60 6.63 -3.25
CA ASP A 374 -3.53 7.17 -4.24
C ASP A 374 -2.92 8.37 -4.98
N VAL A 375 -2.76 8.23 -6.30
CA VAL A 375 -2.09 9.20 -7.19
C VAL A 375 -3.00 9.51 -8.38
N ASP A 376 -3.07 10.78 -8.78
CA ASP A 376 -3.61 11.15 -10.08
C ASP A 376 -2.61 10.82 -11.20
N THR A 377 -1.83 11.80 -11.66
CA THR A 377 -0.80 11.64 -12.68
C THR A 377 0.53 12.07 -12.09
N CYS A 378 1.56 11.26 -12.28
CA CYS A 378 2.91 11.58 -11.84
C CYS A 378 3.95 11.29 -12.93
N PHE A 379 5.13 11.89 -12.78
CA PHE A 379 6.28 11.55 -13.62
C PHE A 379 6.78 10.14 -13.33
N ALA A 380 7.16 9.87 -12.08
CA ALA A 380 7.58 8.55 -11.62
C ALA A 380 7.04 8.24 -10.21
N VAL A 381 6.68 6.98 -9.97
CA VAL A 381 5.98 6.54 -8.76
C VAL A 381 6.97 6.30 -7.63
N ALA A 382 7.77 5.24 -7.71
CA ALA A 382 8.64 4.86 -6.62
C ALA A 382 9.89 4.12 -7.07
N THR A 383 11.00 4.37 -6.38
CA THR A 383 12.17 3.49 -6.39
C THR A 383 12.44 3.00 -4.97
N ILE A 384 12.37 1.68 -4.77
CA ILE A 384 12.40 1.04 -3.46
C ILE A 384 13.60 0.10 -3.38
N ASN A 385 14.75 0.63 -2.97
CA ASN A 385 16.01 -0.12 -3.02
C ASN A 385 16.41 -0.76 -1.69
N GLY A 386 15.64 -0.55 -0.61
CA GLY A 386 15.85 -1.19 0.68
C GLY A 386 15.21 -2.58 0.78
N ASP A 387 15.74 -3.42 1.66
CA ASP A 387 15.26 -4.80 1.85
C ASP A 387 13.90 -4.86 2.57
N ASN A 388 13.19 -5.98 2.37
CA ASN A 388 11.94 -6.29 3.08
C ASN A 388 10.86 -5.20 2.98
N CYS A 389 10.90 -4.41 1.91
CA CYS A 389 9.92 -3.35 1.67
C CYS A 389 8.67 -3.89 0.99
N SER A 390 7.58 -3.13 1.05
CA SER A 390 6.36 -3.46 0.30
C SER A 390 5.60 -2.22 -0.15
N MET A 391 4.86 -2.36 -1.25
CA MET A 391 3.81 -1.43 -1.62
C MET A 391 2.52 -2.18 -1.95
N THR A 392 1.45 -1.84 -1.23
CA THR A 392 0.16 -2.55 -1.29
C THR A 392 -1.02 -1.65 -1.57
N ASN A 393 -2.04 -2.18 -2.25
CA ASN A 393 -3.31 -1.50 -2.50
C ASN A 393 -3.14 -0.13 -3.19
N VAL A 394 -2.34 -0.08 -4.26
CA VAL A 394 -2.07 1.17 -4.99
C VAL A 394 -3.26 1.59 -5.86
N ASN A 395 -3.42 2.88 -6.10
CA ASN A 395 -4.34 3.44 -7.07
C ASN A 395 -3.67 4.59 -7.82
N ILE A 396 -3.16 4.30 -9.02
CA ILE A 396 -2.37 5.25 -9.83
C ILE A 396 -3.08 5.42 -11.17
N ARG A 397 -3.41 6.67 -11.55
CA ARG A 397 -4.21 6.95 -12.76
C ARG A 397 -3.37 7.30 -13.98
N GLY A 398 -2.13 7.75 -13.81
CA GLY A 398 -1.23 8.05 -14.92
C GLY A 398 0.25 8.10 -14.52
N ILE A 399 1.11 7.54 -15.37
CA ILE A 399 2.58 7.60 -15.23
C ILE A 399 3.16 8.07 -16.58
N THR A 400 3.70 9.28 -16.61
CA THR A 400 4.09 9.94 -17.86
C THR A 400 5.51 9.58 -18.34
N SER A 401 6.30 8.93 -17.49
CA SER A 401 7.64 8.43 -17.81
C SER A 401 7.75 6.91 -17.68
N ASN A 402 8.89 6.33 -18.06
CA ASN A 402 9.23 4.93 -17.74
C ASN A 402 9.67 4.77 -16.27
N GLY A 403 8.88 5.36 -15.37
CA GLY A 403 9.16 5.54 -13.95
C GLY A 403 8.08 4.90 -13.09
N GLY A 404 7.65 3.69 -13.40
CA GLY A 404 6.72 2.92 -12.55
C GLY A 404 7.28 2.62 -11.16
N ILE A 405 6.89 1.49 -10.60
CA ILE A 405 7.42 1.01 -9.32
C ILE A 405 8.66 0.20 -9.60
N GLN A 406 9.82 0.62 -9.07
CA GLN A 406 11.11 0.04 -9.44
C GLN A 406 12.01 -0.26 -8.25
N ASN A 407 13.00 -1.15 -8.44
CA ASN A 407 14.08 -1.36 -7.48
C ASN A 407 15.42 -1.76 -8.14
N SER A 408 16.50 -1.65 -7.36
CA SER A 408 17.84 -2.07 -7.72
C SER A 408 18.04 -3.59 -7.54
N SER A 409 19.10 -4.13 -8.15
CA SER A 409 19.47 -5.54 -8.00
C SER A 409 19.95 -5.94 -6.61
N THR A 410 20.13 -4.98 -5.69
CA THR A 410 20.63 -5.20 -4.34
C THR A 410 19.53 -5.33 -3.30
N SER A 411 18.26 -5.10 -3.65
CA SER A 411 17.15 -5.16 -2.70
C SER A 411 16.51 -6.54 -2.66
N ASP A 412 16.29 -7.09 -1.48
CA ASP A 412 15.68 -8.40 -1.28
C ASP A 412 14.24 -8.30 -0.74
N ASN A 413 13.40 -9.27 -1.15
CA ASN A 413 12.04 -9.47 -0.66
C ASN A 413 11.07 -8.28 -0.88
N LEU A 414 11.26 -7.48 -1.94
CA LEU A 414 10.31 -6.42 -2.29
C LEU A 414 8.98 -7.03 -2.75
N ARG A 415 7.87 -6.55 -2.16
CA ARG A 415 6.51 -7.02 -2.47
C ARG A 415 5.64 -5.91 -3.01
N ILE A 416 5.12 -6.06 -4.22
CA ILE A 416 4.14 -5.15 -4.81
C ILE A 416 2.82 -5.91 -4.97
N GLU A 417 1.80 -5.57 -4.17
CA GLU A 417 0.59 -6.39 -4.07
C GLU A 417 -0.72 -5.60 -4.07
N GLY A 418 -1.63 -5.94 -4.99
CA GLY A 418 -2.98 -5.39 -5.01
C GLY A 418 -3.07 -3.93 -5.45
N GLY A 419 -4.20 -3.59 -6.06
CA GLY A 419 -4.46 -2.22 -6.53
C GLY A 419 -4.51 -2.10 -8.05
N VAL A 420 -4.63 -0.86 -8.51
CA VAL A 420 -4.83 -0.49 -9.91
C VAL A 420 -3.76 0.51 -10.35
N ILE A 421 -3.13 0.25 -11.49
CA ILE A 421 -2.23 1.19 -12.18
C ILE A 421 -2.77 1.36 -13.60
N SER A 422 -3.15 2.58 -13.96
CA SER A 422 -3.70 2.90 -15.27
C SER A 422 -2.83 3.94 -15.98
N GLY A 423 -2.80 3.92 -17.32
CA GLY A 423 -2.22 4.99 -18.12
C GLY A 423 -0.72 5.19 -17.90
N PHE A 424 0.09 4.15 -18.09
CA PHE A 424 1.52 4.19 -17.80
C PHE A 424 2.40 3.99 -19.04
N VAL A 425 3.61 4.57 -19.01
CA VAL A 425 4.63 4.40 -20.06
C VAL A 425 5.66 3.35 -19.62
N GLY A 426 5.98 2.39 -20.48
CA GLY A 426 6.96 1.35 -20.20
C GLY A 426 6.49 0.34 -19.15
N ALA A 427 7.34 0.06 -18.16
CA ALA A 427 7.02 -0.88 -17.10
C ALA A 427 6.28 -0.16 -15.95
N ALA A 428 5.05 -0.59 -15.67
CA ALA A 428 4.36 -0.20 -14.44
C ALA A 428 5.08 -0.74 -13.20
N VAL A 429 5.65 -1.94 -13.33
CA VAL A 429 6.44 -2.59 -12.29
C VAL A 429 7.71 -3.15 -12.91
N TYR A 430 8.86 -2.69 -12.43
CA TYR A 430 10.19 -3.14 -12.84
C TYR A 430 10.93 -3.67 -11.62
N MET A 431 11.20 -4.97 -11.59
CA MET A 431 11.75 -5.63 -10.41
C MET A 431 13.11 -6.24 -10.68
N GLN A 432 13.96 -6.19 -9.66
CA GLN A 432 15.25 -6.86 -9.59
C GLN A 432 15.45 -7.50 -8.20
N GLY A 433 16.61 -8.13 -7.96
CA GLY A 433 17.00 -8.64 -6.64
C GLY A 433 16.40 -10.01 -6.30
N THR A 434 16.49 -10.41 -5.04
CA THR A 434 16.10 -11.77 -4.61
C THR A 434 14.68 -11.82 -4.07
N ASN A 435 13.93 -12.85 -4.49
CA ASN A 435 12.55 -13.12 -4.08
C ASN A 435 11.55 -11.95 -4.26
N PRO A 436 11.58 -11.17 -5.35
CA PRO A 436 10.57 -10.15 -5.58
C PRO A 436 9.19 -10.78 -5.80
N ILE A 437 8.14 -10.16 -5.27
CA ILE A 437 6.75 -10.60 -5.44
C ILE A 437 5.95 -9.49 -6.11
N VAL A 438 5.26 -9.83 -7.20
CA VAL A 438 4.27 -8.96 -7.85
C VAL A 438 2.96 -9.72 -7.94
N ARG A 439 1.95 -9.29 -7.20
CA ARG A 439 0.71 -10.07 -7.06
C ARG A 439 -0.57 -9.24 -7.06
N GLY A 440 -1.61 -9.73 -7.74
CA GLY A 440 -2.96 -9.18 -7.59
C GLY A 440 -3.15 -7.75 -8.12
N LEU A 441 -2.23 -7.25 -8.94
CA LEU A 441 -2.35 -5.92 -9.55
C LEU A 441 -3.31 -5.96 -10.74
N ILE A 442 -4.02 -4.85 -10.96
CA ILE A 442 -4.76 -4.58 -12.19
C ILE A 442 -4.03 -3.46 -12.93
N LEU A 443 -3.40 -3.79 -14.06
CA LEU A 443 -2.68 -2.87 -14.92
C LEU A 443 -3.53 -2.59 -16.16
N ASN A 444 -3.96 -1.35 -16.37
CA ASN A 444 -4.81 -0.97 -17.50
C ASN A 444 -4.11 0.05 -18.40
N GLU A 445 -4.33 -0.08 -19.71
CA GLU A 445 -3.96 0.93 -20.71
C GLU A 445 -2.48 1.36 -20.67
N PRO A 446 -1.52 0.44 -20.93
CA PRO A 446 -0.15 0.85 -21.22
C PRO A 446 -0.14 1.80 -22.43
N ALA A 447 0.35 3.03 -22.22
CA ALA A 447 0.27 4.11 -23.22
C ALA A 447 1.29 3.92 -24.36
N SER A 448 2.51 3.47 -24.05
CA SER A 448 3.57 3.17 -25.03
C SER A 448 4.75 2.41 -24.40
N ASN A 449 5.61 1.80 -25.23
CA ASN A 449 6.91 1.22 -24.86
C ASN A 449 6.88 -0.03 -23.94
N ASP A 450 5.86 -0.87 -24.06
CA ASP A 450 5.71 -2.18 -23.42
C ASP A 450 6.61 -3.28 -24.03
N SER A 451 7.54 -2.92 -24.92
CA SER A 451 8.58 -3.83 -25.46
C SER A 451 9.48 -4.45 -24.37
N ASN A 452 9.47 -3.88 -23.16
CA ASN A 452 10.20 -4.36 -22.00
C ASN A 452 9.30 -5.05 -20.95
N GLY A 453 8.00 -5.21 -21.19
CA GLY A 453 7.07 -5.80 -20.21
C GLY A 453 6.35 -4.75 -19.36
N CYS A 454 5.03 -4.83 -19.23
CA CYS A 454 4.29 -4.03 -18.24
C CYS A 454 4.69 -4.40 -16.80
N ILE A 455 4.90 -5.71 -16.57
CA ILE A 455 5.65 -6.24 -15.42
C ILE A 455 6.96 -6.80 -15.96
N ARG A 456 8.09 -6.27 -15.48
CA ARG A 456 9.42 -6.74 -15.87
C ARG A 456 10.18 -7.26 -14.66
N ILE A 457 10.71 -8.47 -14.75
CA ILE A 457 11.72 -9.01 -13.83
C ILE A 457 13.05 -9.04 -14.57
N ALA A 458 13.95 -8.09 -14.26
CA ALA A 458 15.14 -7.85 -15.07
C ALA A 458 16.41 -8.55 -14.57
N ALA A 459 16.54 -8.76 -13.25
CA ALA A 459 17.71 -9.37 -12.64
C ALA A 459 17.34 -10.08 -11.32
N GLY A 460 18.24 -10.93 -10.82
CA GLY A 460 18.07 -11.64 -9.54
C GLY A 460 17.46 -13.04 -9.67
N SER A 461 16.77 -13.51 -8.62
CA SER A 461 16.23 -14.87 -8.56
C SER A 461 15.02 -14.98 -7.63
N GLY A 462 14.26 -16.09 -7.72
CA GLY A 462 13.16 -16.37 -6.80
C GLY A 462 11.90 -15.53 -7.03
N ALA A 463 11.79 -14.85 -8.17
CA ALA A 463 10.66 -13.98 -8.48
C ALA A 463 9.32 -14.74 -8.54
N ARG A 464 8.26 -14.12 -8.02
CA ARG A 464 6.88 -14.61 -8.09
C ARG A 464 5.98 -13.56 -8.72
N VAL A 465 5.36 -13.90 -9.84
CA VAL A 465 4.39 -13.02 -10.53
C VAL A 465 3.05 -13.73 -10.60
N GLU A 466 2.10 -13.33 -9.76
CA GLU A 466 0.89 -14.13 -9.53
C GLU A 466 -0.41 -13.32 -9.57
N ARG A 467 -1.48 -13.86 -10.17
CA ARG A 467 -2.85 -13.30 -10.06
C ARG A 467 -2.99 -11.84 -10.53
N ASN A 468 -2.10 -11.37 -11.40
CA ASN A 468 -2.17 -10.03 -11.96
C ASN A 468 -3.09 -10.01 -13.18
N VAL A 469 -3.74 -8.87 -13.43
CA VAL A 469 -4.58 -8.63 -14.60
C VAL A 469 -3.99 -7.48 -15.39
N ILE A 470 -3.62 -7.70 -16.64
CA ILE A 470 -3.00 -6.71 -17.53
C ILE A 470 -3.89 -6.57 -18.75
N ARG A 471 -4.41 -5.36 -18.99
CA ARG A 471 -5.33 -5.07 -20.08
C ARG A 471 -4.88 -3.88 -20.92
N ARG A 472 -5.09 -4.01 -22.22
CA ARG A 472 -4.87 -2.97 -23.22
C ARG A 472 -6.09 -2.88 -24.13
N ALA A 473 -6.65 -1.68 -24.32
CA ALA A 473 -7.85 -1.50 -25.16
C ALA A 473 -7.59 -1.71 -26.67
N ALA A 474 -6.42 -1.28 -27.18
CA ALA A 474 -6.06 -1.39 -28.59
C ALA A 474 -4.95 -2.42 -28.80
N SER A 475 -5.22 -3.44 -29.63
CA SER A 475 -4.25 -4.51 -29.91
C SER A 475 -2.97 -3.97 -30.54
N ALA A 476 -1.82 -4.08 -29.87
CA ALA A 476 -0.52 -3.78 -30.46
C ALA A 476 0.64 -4.57 -29.83
N ALA A 477 1.81 -4.48 -30.48
CA ALA A 477 2.99 -5.25 -30.13
C ALA A 477 3.54 -4.84 -28.76
N GLY A 478 4.07 -5.81 -28.01
CA GLY A 478 4.64 -5.61 -26.68
C GLY A 478 4.54 -6.85 -25.81
N HIS A 479 4.91 -6.73 -24.54
CA HIS A 479 4.84 -7.80 -23.56
C HIS A 479 4.05 -7.34 -22.33
N GLY A 480 3.08 -8.14 -21.88
CA GLY A 480 2.44 -7.90 -20.59
C GLY A 480 3.39 -8.26 -19.44
N ILE A 481 4.04 -9.42 -19.55
CA ILE A 481 5.02 -9.89 -18.57
C ILE A 481 6.33 -10.23 -19.29
N ARG A 482 7.45 -9.77 -18.75
CA ARG A 482 8.80 -10.13 -19.21
C ARG A 482 9.67 -10.57 -18.03
N ALA A 483 10.31 -11.72 -18.14
CA ALA A 483 11.30 -12.19 -17.19
C ALA A 483 12.61 -12.52 -17.91
N ASP A 484 13.67 -11.80 -17.55
CA ASP A 484 15.02 -11.98 -18.10
C ASP A 484 15.87 -12.96 -17.24
N VAL A 485 15.31 -13.46 -16.13
CA VAL A 485 15.97 -14.36 -15.15
C VAL A 485 15.10 -15.56 -14.75
N SER A 486 15.66 -16.47 -13.93
CA SER A 486 14.90 -17.58 -13.36
C SER A 486 13.83 -17.07 -12.37
N PHE A 487 12.67 -17.70 -12.42
CA PHE A 487 11.50 -17.37 -11.62
C PHE A 487 11.08 -18.59 -10.80
N LEU A 488 10.47 -18.33 -9.64
CA LEU A 488 9.88 -19.38 -8.80
C LEU A 488 8.46 -19.70 -9.27
N SER A 489 7.66 -18.68 -9.62
CA SER A 489 6.30 -18.86 -10.13
C SER A 489 5.86 -17.72 -11.05
N ILE A 490 5.17 -18.09 -12.14
CA ILE A 490 4.34 -17.18 -12.94
C ILE A 490 2.98 -17.86 -13.09
N CYS A 491 2.00 -17.49 -12.25
CA CYS A 491 0.72 -18.19 -12.24
C CYS A 491 -0.52 -17.32 -12.06
N ASP A 492 -1.65 -17.80 -12.56
CA ASP A 492 -2.98 -17.18 -12.45
C ASP A 492 -3.06 -15.75 -13.00
N ASN A 493 -2.13 -15.32 -13.87
CA ASN A 493 -2.16 -14.00 -14.49
C ASN A 493 -3.09 -13.96 -15.71
N ILE A 494 -3.73 -12.82 -15.94
CA ILE A 494 -4.56 -12.53 -17.11
C ILE A 494 -3.86 -11.42 -17.90
N VAL A 495 -3.56 -11.66 -19.19
CA VAL A 495 -2.92 -10.68 -20.07
C VAL A 495 -3.74 -10.57 -21.36
N GLU A 496 -4.35 -9.42 -21.59
CA GLU A 496 -5.32 -9.19 -22.67
C GLU A 496 -4.91 -7.97 -23.53
N GLY A 497 -5.14 -8.05 -24.85
CA GLY A 497 -4.97 -6.91 -25.75
C GLY A 497 -3.56 -6.69 -26.32
N PHE A 498 -2.65 -7.67 -26.22
CA PHE A 498 -1.29 -7.60 -26.77
C PHE A 498 -1.18 -8.44 -28.05
N THR A 499 -0.58 -7.91 -29.12
CA THR A 499 -0.23 -8.70 -30.32
C THR A 499 1.16 -9.31 -30.18
N GLY A 500 1.34 -10.55 -30.62
CA GLY A 500 2.61 -11.27 -30.52
C GLY A 500 2.77 -12.06 -29.21
N ASN A 501 4.00 -12.13 -28.69
CA ASN A 501 4.33 -12.89 -27.47
C ASN A 501 4.01 -12.07 -26.22
N ALA A 502 2.76 -12.13 -25.73
CA ALA A 502 2.33 -11.41 -24.52
C ALA A 502 3.17 -11.74 -23.25
N LEU A 503 3.91 -12.87 -23.28
CA LEU A 503 4.91 -13.25 -22.30
C LEU A 503 6.28 -13.44 -23.00
N MET A 504 7.33 -12.85 -22.44
CA MET A 504 8.72 -13.06 -22.87
C MET A 504 9.57 -13.62 -21.73
N LEU A 505 10.14 -14.82 -21.91
CA LEU A 505 11.00 -15.49 -20.93
C LEU A 505 12.38 -15.76 -21.55
N ASN A 506 13.42 -15.06 -21.08
CA ASN A 506 14.79 -15.19 -21.60
C ASN A 506 15.74 -15.94 -20.65
N GLY A 507 15.36 -16.13 -19.39
CA GLY A 507 16.15 -16.89 -18.40
C GLY A 507 15.98 -18.40 -18.55
N ALA A 508 17.01 -19.18 -18.18
CA ALA A 508 16.92 -20.64 -18.13
C ALA A 508 15.69 -21.06 -17.29
N ALA A 509 14.81 -21.85 -17.89
CA ALA A 509 13.64 -22.38 -17.21
C ALA A 509 14.08 -23.05 -15.91
N ALA A 510 13.56 -22.61 -14.78
CA ALA A 510 13.76 -23.30 -13.52
C ALA A 510 13.33 -24.76 -13.70
N THR A 511 14.27 -25.66 -13.44
CA THR A 511 14.17 -27.09 -13.67
C THR A 511 12.97 -27.69 -12.94
N GLU A 512 12.07 -28.27 -13.71
CA GLU A 512 11.15 -29.40 -13.42
C GLU A 512 9.99 -29.28 -12.42
N ALA A 513 9.71 -28.13 -11.80
CA ALA A 513 8.51 -28.02 -10.93
C ALA A 513 7.73 -26.69 -11.02
N VAL A 514 8.05 -25.82 -11.98
CA VAL A 514 7.44 -24.48 -12.02
C VAL A 514 6.05 -24.49 -12.65
N GLY A 515 5.07 -24.17 -11.83
CA GLY A 515 3.64 -24.15 -12.14
C GLY A 515 3.21 -23.09 -13.16
N ILE A 516 3.67 -23.20 -14.40
CA ILE A 516 2.97 -22.65 -15.56
C ILE A 516 1.70 -23.50 -15.75
N ARG A 517 0.70 -23.34 -14.88
CA ARG A 517 -0.60 -24.01 -15.06
C ARG A 517 -1.30 -23.38 -16.27
N ARG A 518 -1.87 -24.20 -17.15
CA ARG A 518 -2.48 -23.81 -18.46
C ARG A 518 -3.68 -22.82 -18.39
N GLY A 519 -3.90 -22.11 -17.28
CA GLY A 519 -4.85 -20.99 -17.17
C GLY A 519 -4.24 -19.59 -17.32
N ASN A 520 -2.92 -19.48 -17.50
CA ASN A 520 -2.15 -18.30 -17.06
C ASN A 520 -1.76 -17.28 -18.14
N ILE A 521 -2.21 -17.45 -19.39
CA ILE A 521 -2.09 -16.45 -20.47
C ILE A 521 -3.25 -16.68 -21.44
N LEU A 522 -4.38 -16.03 -21.19
CA LEU A 522 -5.48 -15.98 -22.17
C LEU A 522 -5.10 -14.99 -23.27
N ASN A 523 -4.23 -15.40 -24.21
CA ASN A 523 -4.06 -14.66 -25.46
C ASN A 523 -5.31 -14.84 -26.34
N GLY A 524 -6.43 -14.26 -25.92
CA GLY A 524 -7.66 -14.17 -26.72
C GLY A 524 -8.34 -15.49 -27.12
N VAL A 525 -7.77 -16.68 -26.86
CA VAL A 525 -8.40 -17.96 -27.19
C VAL A 525 -9.28 -18.38 -26.01
N ARG A 526 -10.43 -17.71 -25.90
CA ARG A 526 -11.58 -18.32 -25.22
C ARG A 526 -11.91 -19.58 -26.02
N ASP A 527 -11.76 -20.73 -25.37
CA ASP A 527 -12.46 -21.96 -25.71
C ASP A 527 -12.42 -22.35 -27.20
N LEU A 528 -11.44 -23.16 -27.61
CA LEU A 528 -11.51 -23.93 -28.87
C LEU A 528 -12.63 -24.97 -28.77
N GLN A 529 -13.86 -24.49 -28.67
CA GLN A 529 -15.06 -25.27 -28.39
C GLN A 529 -16.17 -24.83 -29.33
N ALA A 530 -16.96 -25.79 -29.78
CA ALA A 530 -18.18 -25.50 -30.52
C ALA A 530 -19.26 -26.52 -30.16
N THR A 531 -20.51 -26.11 -30.32
CA THR A 531 -21.66 -26.96 -30.09
C THR A 531 -22.59 -26.93 -31.28
N ALA A 532 -23.17 -28.08 -31.64
CA ALA A 532 -24.17 -28.18 -32.69
C ALA A 532 -25.29 -29.12 -32.23
N THR A 533 -26.52 -28.85 -32.68
CA THR A 533 -27.59 -29.84 -32.57
C THR A 533 -27.45 -30.81 -33.75
N VAL A 534 -27.36 -32.10 -33.45
CA VAL A 534 -27.13 -33.17 -34.43
C VAL A 534 -28.15 -34.27 -34.19
N ASP A 535 -28.74 -34.79 -35.26
CA ASP A 535 -29.62 -35.95 -35.23
C ASP A 535 -28.91 -37.10 -35.96
N PRO A 536 -28.15 -37.95 -35.24
CA PRO A 536 -27.54 -39.12 -35.84
C PRO A 536 -28.67 -40.08 -36.27
N VAL A 537 -28.81 -40.27 -37.58
CA VAL A 537 -29.73 -41.27 -38.15
C VAL A 537 -29.54 -42.63 -37.48
N SER A 538 -30.60 -43.43 -37.35
CA SER A 538 -30.51 -44.75 -36.73
C SER A 538 -29.52 -45.64 -37.50
N LEU A 539 -28.54 -46.23 -36.81
CA LEU A 539 -27.45 -47.00 -37.42
C LEU A 539 -27.60 -48.48 -37.12
N ALA A 540 -27.70 -49.31 -38.17
CA ALA A 540 -27.53 -50.75 -38.03
C ALA A 540 -26.07 -51.09 -37.67
N PRO A 541 -25.81 -52.21 -36.98
CA PRO A 541 -24.45 -52.69 -36.73
C PRO A 541 -23.63 -52.77 -38.03
N GLY A 542 -22.41 -52.21 -38.00
CA GLY A 542 -21.52 -52.07 -39.14
C GLY A 542 -21.73 -50.82 -40.00
N GLN A 543 -22.69 -49.95 -39.66
CA GLN A 543 -22.92 -48.68 -40.36
C GLN A 543 -22.32 -47.49 -39.63
N ARG A 544 -22.01 -46.44 -40.40
CA ARG A 544 -21.60 -45.12 -39.88
C ARG A 544 -22.29 -43.99 -40.63
N THR A 545 -22.42 -42.83 -40.00
CA THR A 545 -22.90 -41.62 -40.67
C THR A 545 -21.85 -41.11 -41.67
N ALA A 546 -22.28 -40.25 -42.60
CA ALA A 546 -21.34 -39.45 -43.37
C ALA A 546 -20.51 -38.55 -42.43
N THR A 547 -19.26 -38.27 -42.78
CA THR A 547 -18.43 -37.32 -42.05
C THR A 547 -19.04 -35.93 -42.13
N ALA A 548 -19.32 -35.35 -40.98
CA ALA A 548 -19.79 -33.97 -40.83
C ALA A 548 -18.69 -33.10 -40.23
N THR A 549 -18.82 -31.78 -40.36
CA THR A 549 -17.86 -30.81 -39.82
C THR A 549 -18.53 -29.85 -38.85
N ILE A 550 -17.76 -29.35 -37.90
CA ILE A 550 -18.12 -28.25 -37.01
C ILE A 550 -16.98 -27.23 -36.98
N ALA A 551 -17.34 -25.95 -37.10
CA ALA A 551 -16.37 -24.87 -37.05
C ALA A 551 -15.91 -24.62 -35.61
N VAL A 552 -14.64 -24.90 -35.34
CA VAL A 552 -13.98 -24.63 -34.06
C VAL A 552 -12.89 -23.61 -34.31
N ALA A 553 -13.23 -22.32 -34.21
CA ALA A 553 -12.32 -21.24 -34.52
C ALA A 553 -11.04 -21.33 -33.67
N GLY A 554 -9.88 -21.38 -34.34
CA GLY A 554 -8.55 -21.48 -33.76
C GLY A 554 -7.92 -22.88 -33.74
N ALA A 555 -8.66 -23.94 -34.10
CA ALA A 555 -8.12 -25.29 -34.20
C ALA A 555 -7.16 -25.43 -35.41
N VAL A 556 -6.07 -26.19 -35.28
CA VAL A 556 -5.10 -26.46 -36.34
C VAL A 556 -4.78 -27.96 -36.47
N LEU A 557 -4.28 -28.38 -37.65
CA LEU A 557 -3.86 -29.77 -37.87
C LEU A 557 -2.80 -30.19 -36.84
N GLY A 558 -3.04 -31.31 -36.16
CA GLY A 558 -2.18 -31.83 -35.10
C GLY A 558 -2.75 -31.66 -33.68
N ASP A 559 -3.74 -30.78 -33.50
CA ASP A 559 -4.47 -30.65 -32.23
C ASP A 559 -5.31 -31.91 -31.94
N ILE A 560 -5.49 -32.24 -30.65
CA ILE A 560 -6.35 -33.33 -30.19
C ILE A 560 -7.80 -32.86 -30.24
N ALA A 561 -8.69 -33.62 -30.89
CA ALA A 561 -10.13 -33.36 -30.87
C ALA A 561 -10.84 -34.31 -29.90
N GLN A 562 -11.61 -33.74 -28.98
CA GLN A 562 -12.50 -34.48 -28.09
C GLN A 562 -13.94 -34.09 -28.38
N ALA A 563 -14.83 -35.07 -28.42
CA ALA A 563 -16.25 -34.86 -28.65
C ALA A 563 -17.09 -35.55 -27.58
N SER A 564 -18.24 -34.96 -27.26
CA SER A 564 -19.24 -35.51 -26.36
C SER A 564 -20.64 -35.27 -26.92
N PHE A 565 -21.58 -36.13 -26.57
CA PHE A 565 -22.97 -36.04 -26.99
C PHE A 565 -23.90 -36.02 -25.79
N SER A 566 -25.02 -35.29 -25.90
CA SER A 566 -25.94 -35.08 -24.77
C SER A 566 -26.86 -36.26 -24.46
N LEU A 567 -26.91 -37.27 -25.33
CA LEU A 567 -27.74 -38.47 -25.17
C LEU A 567 -26.85 -39.70 -25.00
N ASN A 568 -27.40 -40.75 -24.39
CA ASN A 568 -26.71 -42.03 -24.25
C ASN A 568 -26.54 -42.69 -25.63
N LEU A 569 -25.30 -42.95 -26.04
CA LEU A 569 -24.99 -43.52 -27.35
C LEU A 569 -25.19 -45.04 -27.43
N GLY A 570 -25.33 -45.73 -26.29
CA GLY A 570 -25.41 -47.20 -26.27
C GLY A 570 -24.18 -47.83 -26.93
N PRO A 571 -24.34 -48.67 -27.97
CA PRO A 571 -23.22 -49.26 -28.71
C PRO A 571 -22.56 -48.31 -29.72
N ILE A 572 -23.12 -47.12 -29.98
CA ILE A 572 -22.58 -46.19 -30.97
C ILE A 572 -21.33 -45.47 -30.43
N GLU A 573 -20.30 -45.41 -31.25
CA GLU A 573 -19.08 -44.64 -31.00
C GLU A 573 -19.12 -43.29 -31.73
N LEU A 574 -18.61 -42.25 -31.08
CA LEU A 574 -18.45 -40.90 -31.64
C LEU A 574 -16.97 -40.63 -31.87
N VAL A 575 -16.58 -40.45 -33.14
CA VAL A 575 -15.20 -40.22 -33.55
C VAL A 575 -15.05 -38.77 -34.02
N SER A 576 -13.97 -38.09 -33.60
CA SER A 576 -13.68 -36.71 -34.02
C SER A 576 -12.17 -36.45 -34.22
N TRP A 577 -11.82 -35.58 -35.17
CA TRP A 577 -10.43 -35.15 -35.43
C TRP A 577 -10.38 -33.76 -36.07
N VAL A 578 -9.28 -33.02 -35.87
CA VAL A 578 -9.08 -31.74 -36.57
C VAL A 578 -8.71 -32.02 -38.03
N SER A 579 -9.58 -31.64 -38.96
CA SER A 579 -9.47 -31.97 -40.38
C SER A 579 -8.91 -30.83 -41.23
N ALA A 580 -9.00 -29.60 -40.75
CA ALA A 580 -8.42 -28.39 -41.36
C ALA A 580 -8.36 -27.26 -40.33
N THR A 581 -7.71 -26.15 -40.66
CA THR A 581 -7.76 -24.94 -39.82
C THR A 581 -9.22 -24.54 -39.54
N ASN A 582 -9.50 -24.22 -38.28
CA ASN A 582 -10.82 -23.87 -37.75
C ASN A 582 -11.90 -24.97 -37.89
N THR A 583 -11.55 -26.22 -38.21
CA THR A 583 -12.51 -27.25 -38.60
C THR A 583 -12.23 -28.59 -37.92
N VAL A 584 -13.21 -29.07 -37.16
CA VAL A 584 -13.23 -30.43 -36.62
C VAL A 584 -14.22 -31.27 -37.42
N SER A 585 -13.78 -32.44 -37.89
CA SER A 585 -14.64 -33.45 -38.50
C SER A 585 -15.07 -34.48 -37.47
N TYR A 586 -16.27 -35.03 -37.62
CA TYR A 586 -16.79 -36.10 -36.77
C TYR A 586 -17.75 -37.02 -37.52
N TYR A 587 -17.95 -38.24 -37.01
CA TYR A 587 -19.03 -39.14 -37.41
C TYR A 587 -19.45 -40.04 -36.24
N PHE A 588 -20.63 -40.64 -36.35
CA PHE A 588 -21.12 -41.68 -35.45
C PHE A 588 -21.01 -43.03 -36.16
N GLU A 589 -20.56 -44.07 -35.46
CA GLU A 589 -20.50 -45.43 -35.98
C GLU A 589 -21.07 -46.45 -35.02
N ASN A 590 -21.80 -47.43 -35.54
CA ASN A 590 -22.23 -48.60 -34.77
C ASN A 590 -21.30 -49.77 -35.16
N PRO A 591 -20.30 -50.13 -34.35
CA PRO A 591 -19.35 -51.17 -34.70
C PRO A 591 -20.04 -52.54 -34.83
N SER A 592 -19.60 -53.35 -35.80
CA SER A 592 -20.11 -54.72 -35.96
C SER A 592 -19.67 -55.60 -34.78
N ALA A 593 -20.61 -56.05 -33.96
CA ALA A 593 -20.36 -57.03 -32.90
C ALA A 593 -21.06 -58.36 -33.23
N ILE A 594 -20.29 -59.45 -33.32
CA ILE A 594 -20.84 -60.80 -33.30
C ILE A 594 -21.07 -61.19 -31.85
N LEU A 595 -22.32 -61.47 -31.48
CA LEU A 595 -22.65 -61.95 -30.14
C LEU A 595 -22.53 -63.47 -30.10
N SER A 596 -22.10 -64.01 -28.95
CA SER A 596 -22.06 -65.45 -28.75
C SER A 596 -22.39 -65.83 -27.31
N GLY A 597 -22.90 -67.04 -27.13
CA GLY A 597 -23.21 -67.60 -25.83
C GLY A 597 -23.15 -69.11 -25.87
N SER A 598 -23.08 -69.74 -24.71
CA SER A 598 -23.02 -71.19 -24.58
C SER A 598 -23.68 -71.69 -23.31
N VAL A 599 -24.06 -72.97 -23.32
CA VAL A 599 -24.61 -73.67 -22.17
C VAL A 599 -24.16 -75.13 -22.20
N THR A 600 -23.95 -75.72 -21.02
CA THR A 600 -23.84 -77.18 -20.91
C THR A 600 -25.23 -77.77 -21.03
N TYR A 601 -25.43 -78.64 -22.02
CA TYR A 601 -26.72 -79.24 -22.32
C TYR A 601 -26.60 -80.76 -22.33
N ASP A 602 -27.47 -81.41 -21.54
CA ASP A 602 -27.67 -82.85 -21.54
C ASP A 602 -29.00 -83.12 -22.25
N ALA A 603 -28.94 -83.47 -23.53
CA ALA A 603 -30.16 -83.67 -24.33
C ALA A 603 -30.84 -84.97 -23.88
N PRO A 604 -32.15 -84.96 -23.54
CA PRO A 604 -32.85 -86.21 -23.31
C PRO A 604 -32.87 -87.02 -24.62
N SER A 605 -32.87 -88.36 -24.53
CA SER A 605 -33.03 -89.21 -25.71
C SER A 605 -34.23 -88.78 -26.56
N ILE A 606 -33.97 -88.41 -27.82
CA ILE A 606 -34.94 -87.81 -28.73
C ILE A 606 -35.45 -88.91 -29.66
N ALA A 607 -36.74 -89.24 -29.58
CA ALA A 607 -37.36 -90.24 -30.46
C ALA A 607 -37.27 -89.85 -31.95
N ALA A 608 -37.36 -90.84 -32.85
CA ALA A 608 -37.35 -90.61 -34.29
C ALA A 608 -38.49 -89.64 -34.71
N GLY A 609 -38.15 -88.58 -35.45
CA GLY A 609 -39.08 -87.55 -35.88
C GLY A 609 -39.48 -86.51 -34.82
N ALA A 610 -39.02 -86.66 -33.57
CA ALA A 610 -39.29 -85.72 -32.49
C ALA A 610 -38.27 -84.56 -32.45
N GLU A 611 -38.62 -83.49 -31.74
CA GLU A 611 -37.74 -82.37 -31.45
C GLU A 611 -37.84 -81.97 -29.97
N VAL A 612 -36.74 -81.45 -29.44
CA VAL A 612 -36.67 -80.86 -28.10
C VAL A 612 -36.02 -79.49 -28.20
N THR A 613 -36.34 -78.62 -27.25
CA THR A 613 -35.79 -77.28 -27.21
C THR A 613 -35.08 -77.00 -25.90
N THR A 614 -33.98 -76.25 -25.98
CA THR A 614 -33.31 -75.66 -24.82
C THR A 614 -32.93 -74.21 -25.15
N THR A 615 -32.52 -73.45 -24.15
CA THR A 615 -32.13 -72.04 -24.32
C THR A 615 -30.66 -71.83 -24.05
N VAL A 616 -30.00 -71.04 -24.91
CA VAL A 616 -28.65 -70.54 -24.74
C VAL A 616 -28.74 -69.05 -24.41
N THR A 617 -28.14 -68.62 -23.30
CA THR A 617 -28.03 -67.18 -22.98
C THR A 617 -26.97 -66.54 -23.87
N VAL A 618 -27.37 -65.62 -24.74
CA VAL A 618 -26.49 -64.81 -25.60
C VAL A 618 -26.69 -63.34 -25.24
N THR A 619 -25.89 -62.82 -24.31
CA THR A 619 -26.02 -61.44 -23.82
C THR A 619 -25.89 -60.43 -24.96
N GLY A 620 -26.87 -59.53 -25.06
CA GLY A 620 -27.00 -58.53 -26.13
C GLY A 620 -27.97 -58.91 -27.25
N ALA A 621 -28.33 -60.20 -27.39
CA ALA A 621 -29.23 -60.64 -28.46
C ALA A 621 -30.65 -60.12 -28.21
N SER A 622 -31.27 -59.56 -29.24
CA SER A 622 -32.62 -59.03 -29.21
C SER A 622 -33.53 -59.78 -30.20
N LEU A 623 -34.82 -59.79 -29.91
CA LEU A 623 -35.81 -60.44 -30.79
C LEU A 623 -35.71 -59.84 -32.20
N GLY A 624 -35.51 -60.70 -33.21
CA GLY A 624 -35.30 -60.29 -34.60
C GLY A 624 -33.83 -60.35 -35.07
N ASP A 625 -32.87 -60.51 -34.15
CA ASP A 625 -31.48 -60.74 -34.52
C ASP A 625 -31.29 -62.11 -35.19
N ALA A 626 -30.35 -62.17 -36.14
CA ALA A 626 -30.12 -63.38 -36.92
C ALA A 626 -29.19 -64.33 -36.19
N VAL A 627 -29.64 -65.55 -35.90
CA VAL A 627 -28.76 -66.61 -35.44
C VAL A 627 -27.93 -67.09 -36.63
N LEU A 628 -26.64 -66.80 -36.63
CA LEU A 628 -25.72 -67.18 -37.70
C LEU A 628 -25.37 -68.67 -37.66
N GLY A 629 -25.41 -69.27 -36.48
CA GLY A 629 -25.08 -70.68 -36.33
C GLY A 629 -25.29 -71.21 -34.93
N MET A 630 -25.56 -72.51 -34.88
CA MET A 630 -25.59 -73.33 -33.67
C MET A 630 -24.49 -74.39 -33.80
N SER A 631 -23.81 -74.73 -32.71
CA SER A 631 -22.85 -75.83 -32.69
C SER A 631 -22.93 -76.61 -31.39
N ASP A 632 -22.64 -77.91 -31.46
CA ASP A 632 -22.58 -78.81 -30.31
C ASP A 632 -21.16 -79.35 -30.13
N GLY A 633 -20.80 -79.72 -28.90
CA GLY A 633 -19.48 -80.24 -28.54
C GLY A 633 -19.27 -81.72 -28.86
N VAL A 634 -20.31 -82.42 -29.35
CA VAL A 634 -20.29 -83.85 -29.69
C VAL A 634 -20.75 -84.09 -31.14
N ASP A 635 -20.51 -85.30 -31.66
CA ASP A 635 -21.09 -85.74 -32.93
C ASP A 635 -22.62 -85.73 -32.82
N GLN A 636 -23.28 -84.97 -33.70
CA GLN A 636 -24.74 -84.80 -33.69
C GLN A 636 -25.49 -86.08 -34.13
N ALA A 637 -24.79 -87.11 -34.59
CA ALA A 637 -25.37 -88.44 -34.88
C ALA A 637 -26.62 -88.38 -35.80
N GLY A 638 -26.64 -87.45 -36.76
CA GLY A 638 -27.74 -87.23 -37.70
C GLY A 638 -28.85 -86.29 -37.22
N LEU A 639 -28.74 -85.72 -36.01
CA LEU A 639 -29.60 -84.64 -35.54
C LEU A 639 -29.30 -83.32 -36.27
N THR A 640 -30.29 -82.43 -36.31
CA THR A 640 -30.11 -81.06 -36.81
C THR A 640 -30.39 -80.06 -35.69
N ILE A 641 -29.53 -79.05 -35.56
CA ILE A 641 -29.69 -77.98 -34.58
C ILE A 641 -29.90 -76.66 -35.31
N SER A 642 -31.03 -76.03 -35.05
CA SER A 642 -31.34 -74.67 -35.50
C SER A 642 -31.58 -73.77 -34.30
N GLY A 643 -31.42 -72.46 -34.48
CA GLY A 643 -31.63 -71.50 -33.40
C GLY A 643 -32.35 -70.27 -33.90
N TYR A 644 -33.14 -69.65 -33.02
CA TYR A 644 -33.69 -68.31 -33.22
C TYR A 644 -33.64 -67.56 -31.89
N VAL A 645 -33.48 -66.24 -31.94
CA VAL A 645 -33.57 -65.41 -30.73
C VAL A 645 -35.04 -65.38 -30.31
N SER A 646 -35.34 -65.97 -29.16
CA SER A 646 -36.72 -66.15 -28.67
C SER A 646 -37.13 -65.07 -27.67
N ALA A 647 -36.17 -64.44 -27.01
CA ALA A 647 -36.34 -63.30 -26.13
C ALA A 647 -35.02 -62.54 -25.97
N ALA A 648 -35.06 -61.38 -25.30
CA ALA A 648 -33.85 -60.66 -24.96
C ALA A 648 -32.83 -61.59 -24.25
N ASN A 649 -31.57 -61.50 -24.68
CA ASN A 649 -30.44 -62.31 -24.25
C ASN A 649 -30.61 -63.84 -24.44
N THR A 650 -31.59 -64.31 -25.22
CA THR A 650 -31.99 -65.73 -25.23
C THR A 650 -32.14 -66.27 -26.64
N VAL A 651 -31.31 -67.25 -27.00
CA VAL A 651 -31.47 -68.06 -28.22
C VAL A 651 -32.14 -69.37 -27.83
N THR A 652 -33.29 -69.69 -28.43
CA THR A 652 -33.86 -71.04 -28.35
C THR A 652 -33.21 -71.91 -29.41
N ALA A 653 -32.56 -72.98 -28.95
CA ALA A 653 -32.04 -74.04 -29.80
C ALA A 653 -33.12 -75.11 -29.97
N VAL A 654 -33.39 -75.50 -31.21
CA VAL A 654 -34.27 -76.61 -31.58
C VAL A 654 -33.40 -77.75 -32.07
N VAL A 655 -33.38 -78.85 -31.33
CA VAL A 655 -32.66 -80.09 -31.68
C VAL A 655 -33.67 -81.09 -32.21
N ARG A 656 -33.59 -81.40 -33.50
CA ARG A 656 -34.55 -82.25 -34.20
C ARG A 656 -33.91 -83.56 -34.64
N ASN A 657 -34.57 -84.68 -34.34
CA ASN A 657 -34.15 -86.00 -34.80
C ASN A 657 -34.81 -86.37 -36.13
N GLY A 658 -34.04 -86.21 -37.22
CA GLY A 658 -34.45 -86.62 -38.56
C GLY A 658 -34.13 -88.09 -38.89
N SER A 659 -33.54 -88.85 -37.98
CA SER A 659 -33.18 -90.25 -38.19
C SER A 659 -34.36 -91.21 -37.95
N ALA A 660 -34.17 -92.49 -38.26
CA ALA A 660 -35.19 -93.53 -38.13
C ALA A 660 -35.27 -94.18 -36.73
N ALA A 661 -34.40 -93.78 -35.79
CA ALA A 661 -34.34 -94.35 -34.44
C ALA A 661 -34.14 -93.25 -33.36
N PRO A 662 -34.43 -93.52 -32.08
CA PRO A 662 -34.10 -92.60 -31.00
C PRO A 662 -32.58 -92.35 -30.93
N VAL A 663 -32.18 -91.09 -30.72
CA VAL A 663 -30.78 -90.69 -30.56
C VAL A 663 -30.61 -90.06 -29.18
N ASP A 664 -29.58 -90.51 -28.46
CA ASP A 664 -29.20 -90.01 -27.14
C ASP A 664 -27.80 -89.38 -27.25
N LEU A 665 -27.71 -88.06 -27.09
CA LEU A 665 -26.43 -87.35 -27.17
C LEU A 665 -25.77 -87.31 -25.79
N ALA A 666 -24.46 -87.46 -25.74
CA ALA A 666 -23.71 -87.21 -24.52
C ALA A 666 -23.81 -85.72 -24.14
N THR A 667 -23.83 -85.42 -22.84
CA THR A 667 -23.79 -84.05 -22.32
C THR A 667 -22.62 -83.26 -22.94
N ALA A 668 -22.90 -82.09 -23.49
CA ALA A 668 -21.92 -81.31 -24.23
C ALA A 668 -22.18 -79.79 -24.14
N THR A 669 -21.27 -78.99 -24.71
CA THR A 669 -21.44 -77.53 -24.78
C THR A 669 -22.13 -77.11 -26.06
N LEU A 670 -23.38 -76.67 -25.93
CA LEU A 670 -24.15 -76.07 -27.01
C LEU A 670 -23.80 -74.57 -27.10
N ARG A 671 -23.47 -74.08 -28.30
CA ARG A 671 -23.11 -72.67 -28.55
C ARG A 671 -24.04 -72.06 -29.59
N ALA A 672 -24.34 -70.78 -29.41
CA ALA A 672 -25.07 -69.96 -30.36
C ALA A 672 -24.25 -68.72 -30.74
N VAL A 673 -24.31 -68.34 -32.01
CA VAL A 673 -23.73 -67.09 -32.53
C VAL A 673 -24.84 -66.27 -33.16
N VAL A 674 -24.93 -65.00 -32.77
CA VAL A 674 -25.98 -64.07 -33.20
C VAL A 674 -25.35 -62.85 -33.86
N LEU A 675 -25.89 -62.46 -35.01
CA LEU A 675 -25.64 -61.18 -35.65
C LEU A 675 -26.78 -60.23 -35.27
N PRO A 676 -26.48 -59.16 -34.51
CA PRO A 676 -27.44 -58.10 -34.28
C PRO A 676 -27.79 -57.42 -35.61
N VAL A 677 -29.09 -57.26 -35.88
CA VAL A 677 -29.57 -56.63 -37.13
C VAL A 677 -30.42 -55.38 -36.88
N THR A 678 -30.80 -55.16 -35.63
CA THR A 678 -31.65 -54.02 -35.25
C THR A 678 -30.83 -52.73 -35.23
N ALA A 679 -31.33 -51.68 -35.88
CA ALA A 679 -30.70 -50.36 -35.85
C ALA A 679 -30.83 -49.72 -34.46
N THR A 680 -29.75 -49.10 -33.99
CA THR A 680 -29.75 -48.29 -32.77
C THR A 680 -30.17 -46.88 -33.12
N ASP A 681 -31.22 -46.37 -32.50
CA ASP A 681 -31.67 -44.99 -32.60
C ASP A 681 -31.25 -44.19 -31.36
N VAL A 682 -30.55 -43.07 -31.58
CA VAL A 682 -30.05 -42.20 -30.50
C VAL A 682 -30.87 -40.92 -30.40
N GLY A 683 -31.50 -40.47 -31.50
CA GLY A 683 -32.28 -39.26 -31.59
C GLY A 683 -31.46 -37.95 -31.55
N SER A 684 -32.15 -36.82 -31.75
CA SER A 684 -31.55 -35.49 -31.83
C SER A 684 -30.99 -35.00 -30.49
N GLY A 685 -29.70 -34.64 -30.48
CA GLY A 685 -28.98 -34.20 -29.28
C GLY A 685 -27.96 -33.09 -29.57
N THR A 686 -27.31 -32.60 -28.51
CA THR A 686 -26.25 -31.59 -28.60
C THR A 686 -24.89 -32.27 -28.64
N LEU A 687 -24.18 -32.09 -29.76
CA LEU A 687 -22.76 -32.37 -29.89
C LEU A 687 -21.97 -31.21 -29.29
N LYS A 688 -20.97 -31.53 -28.45
CA LYS A 688 -19.96 -30.58 -28.00
C LYS A 688 -18.58 -31.08 -28.38
N VAL A 689 -17.81 -30.22 -29.05
CA VAL A 689 -16.44 -30.53 -29.49
C VAL A 689 -15.47 -29.56 -28.85
N ARG A 690 -14.33 -30.06 -28.40
CA ARG A 690 -13.17 -29.29 -27.93
C ARG A 690 -11.92 -29.70 -28.72
N ALA A 691 -11.12 -28.73 -29.12
CA ALA A 691 -9.76 -28.96 -29.62
C ALA A 691 -8.72 -28.57 -28.55
N GLU A 692 -7.68 -29.39 -28.37
CA GLU A 692 -6.62 -29.21 -27.38
C GLU A 692 -5.24 -29.25 -28.07
N LYS A 693 -4.37 -28.31 -27.68
CA LYS A 693 -2.99 -28.20 -28.19
C LYS A 693 -2.00 -29.08 -27.44
#